data_AF-A0A497MZE9-F1
#
_entry.id   AF-A0A497MZE9-F1
#
_cell.length_a   1.000
_cell.length_b   1.000
_cell.length_c   1.000
_cell.angle_alpha   90.00
_cell.angle_beta   90.00
_cell.angle_gamma   90.00
#
_symmetry.space_group_name_H-M   'P 1'
#
loop_
_entity.id
_entity.type
_entity.pdbx_description
1 polymer ?
#
loop_
_entity_poly.entity_id
_entity_poly.type
_entity_poly.pdbx_seq_one_letter_code
_entity_poly.pdbx_strand_id
1 'polypeptide(L)'
;YGTHVGTAVAGGAASKVILEDNVHSYTGKDVKVGSSTDKSKIQKVSIISDTDTTVRASAVPVNVGAVSVQAAVVDVSYKTNVRSYTGSGNQIYTSGLFELGSKAAYEIYGSTTGVNLGGATAGASITTIDMSPDLRSYVSDRNDIDAKDINLYAKIEDPSNTSTDGSAYAEAKSSASSGGGLLGADASVSTINNTTNIETYIGSGSEIRYENSLILESILKGRTYSYATGIGVGFVGIGASVTENDSQISISSGLKSNSNVYSDSGNFILKAYSIHGSKAESVAGSGGVVAGNASVAKNEISGTNRVYLDSNSKLKGKTGSIKSDRNIEFNSFADSKNASVLGMSGAFSQDYIHDSYSKVDIGSGSSLEAYSLSIKAENRYSKKASGWFGSKNNSEAGSGGVFSGAASFAAAKIKNVTAQVNINDGAKLTLLGNPTNFYNLEEMLIEAYGNLNIDTTAKLSAGGTIVGAKSNAKVEAQEDIGSSVNISNNVQMQVNGNLTIAASTSGKASAKAKTNTYGLAAAGQGKSKASLYVSDNININSGSNIRVFGDATLVAGKSSEGSGYIKTYANTDIYNKTAFAYSGSPDADAISSKNTFISIGSGSSLKTGRNINLSAEKGYLYAYGYGKATDASREAIEAIASTLSETFGGDEVSLDIISGSSIKAGVGNVEINGVVETGLYRHVYVTFGEGMDPGFYVAEDYDSAKKLVSNLVPNRVKYENGKWNVYDKDGNFIKTLTPTEQSEIGIDWEIMKNIRIATSLDKQIEELKKLKGLYPELSQDIDATIATLEGQKNDPAINQTIHIIKLKDIVASSGNISIRADNLYGFGDLKAPGDVKIEIKNNSPLPVEVGQLEIPKDYGGNIEYNGKKISKTSDVILINDNKFLPVNLALQDAQNSEPPLILIESTFNKEYGGTDSNGKVFYKYPPPILVGPVNAISADDDSVSVSGDSPTGNKA
;
A
#
# COMPACT_ATOMS: atom_id res chain seq x y z
N TYR A 1 0.85 35.62 -37.42
CA TYR A 1 -0.34 36.17 -38.11
C TYR A 1 -0.16 36.05 -39.61
N GLY A 2 -1.22 36.18 -40.42
CA GLY A 2 -1.03 36.26 -41.88
C GLY A 2 -2.30 36.26 -42.74
N THR A 3 -2.17 36.94 -43.89
CA THR A 3 -3.16 37.28 -44.92
C THR A 3 -2.36 37.71 -46.17
N HIS A 4 -2.85 37.80 -47.41
CA HIS A 4 -3.95 37.16 -48.15
C HIS A 4 -3.72 37.48 -49.65
N VAL A 5 -4.39 36.74 -50.56
CA VAL A 5 -4.34 36.94 -52.03
C VAL A 5 -2.99 36.51 -52.64
N GLY A 6 -2.92 35.88 -53.82
CA GLY A 6 -3.96 35.50 -54.78
C GLY A 6 -3.51 35.75 -56.23
N THR A 7 -3.21 34.67 -56.95
CA THR A 7 -2.67 34.63 -58.32
C THR A 7 -1.29 35.28 -58.57
N ALA A 8 -0.24 35.25 -57.74
CA ALA A 8 0.05 34.83 -56.35
C ALA A 8 -0.47 33.47 -55.79
N VAL A 9 0.15 33.04 -54.68
CA VAL A 9 0.06 31.73 -54.02
C VAL A 9 0.82 31.79 -52.68
N ALA A 10 0.74 30.72 -51.89
CA ALA A 10 1.70 30.30 -50.86
C ALA A 10 1.58 30.88 -49.44
N GLY A 11 2.27 30.20 -48.51
CA GLY A 11 2.33 30.49 -47.08
C GLY A 11 3.51 29.80 -46.41
N GLY A 12 3.59 29.91 -45.08
CA GLY A 12 4.70 29.42 -44.27
C GLY A 12 4.76 30.09 -42.91
N ALA A 13 5.16 29.36 -41.86
CA ALA A 13 5.31 29.87 -40.50
C ALA A 13 6.22 28.96 -39.65
N ALA A 14 6.59 29.46 -38.47
CA ALA A 14 7.09 28.70 -37.33
C ALA A 14 6.94 29.54 -36.04
N SER A 15 6.92 28.92 -34.85
CA SER A 15 7.09 29.65 -33.57
C SER A 15 7.78 28.78 -32.51
N LYS A 16 9.09 28.96 -32.34
CA LYS A 16 9.90 28.26 -31.33
C LYS A 16 10.06 29.11 -30.06
N VAL A 17 9.99 28.52 -28.87
CA VAL A 17 10.24 29.21 -27.59
C VAL A 17 11.06 28.30 -26.67
N ILE A 18 12.27 28.70 -26.29
CA ILE A 18 13.05 28.03 -25.24
C ILE A 18 13.07 28.94 -24.01
N LEU A 19 12.83 28.37 -22.82
CA LEU A 19 13.04 29.04 -21.53
C LEU A 19 13.82 28.12 -20.59
N GLU A 20 14.81 28.65 -19.87
CA GLU A 20 15.69 27.89 -18.96
C GLU A 20 15.78 28.56 -17.58
N ASP A 21 14.78 28.32 -16.73
CA ASP A 21 14.74 28.82 -15.36
C ASP A 21 15.80 28.10 -14.53
N ASN A 22 16.84 28.81 -14.05
CA ASN A 22 17.89 28.23 -13.20
C ASN A 22 17.91 28.96 -11.84
N VAL A 23 17.05 28.52 -10.93
CA VAL A 23 16.81 29.19 -9.64
C VAL A 23 17.40 28.36 -8.51
N HIS A 24 18.61 28.72 -8.07
CA HIS A 24 19.34 28.00 -7.03
C HIS A 24 19.56 28.85 -5.77
N SER A 25 18.97 28.44 -4.65
CA SER A 25 19.25 28.97 -3.31
C SER A 25 20.02 27.93 -2.50
N TYR A 26 21.17 28.30 -1.93
CA TYR A 26 21.99 27.33 -1.20
C TYR A 26 22.89 27.93 -0.11
N THR A 27 23.39 27.06 0.77
CA THR A 27 24.54 27.36 1.64
C THR A 27 25.82 26.75 1.08
N GLY A 28 26.96 27.42 1.29
CA GLY A 28 28.28 26.89 0.94
C GLY A 28 28.67 25.63 1.72
N LYS A 29 29.90 25.15 1.53
CA LYS A 29 30.49 23.99 2.23
C LYS A 29 30.98 24.37 3.64
N ASP A 30 30.89 23.44 4.59
CA ASP A 30 31.33 23.56 5.99
C ASP A 30 30.74 24.77 6.75
N VAL A 31 29.58 25.28 6.31
CA VAL A 31 28.90 26.47 6.87
C VAL A 31 28.29 26.16 8.24
N LYS A 32 28.37 27.11 9.17
CA LYS A 32 27.82 26.98 10.54
C LYS A 32 26.73 28.01 10.79
N VAL A 33 25.58 27.56 11.28
CA VAL A 33 24.42 28.40 11.62
C VAL A 33 23.89 28.01 13.00
N GLY A 34 23.73 29.01 13.88
CA GLY A 34 23.30 28.79 15.27
C GLY A 34 24.38 28.18 16.15
N SER A 35 23.99 27.46 17.20
CA SER A 35 24.91 26.86 18.17
C SER A 35 24.31 25.61 18.81
N SER A 36 25.09 24.52 18.88
CA SER A 36 24.67 23.27 19.52
C SER A 36 24.50 23.39 21.04
N THR A 37 25.14 24.36 21.68
CA THR A 37 24.97 24.66 23.11
C THR A 37 23.82 25.62 23.40
N ASP A 38 23.27 26.29 22.37
CA ASP A 38 22.18 27.23 22.51
C ASP A 38 21.44 27.40 21.17
N LYS A 39 20.43 26.54 20.95
CA LYS A 39 19.54 26.57 19.78
C LYS A 39 18.65 27.83 19.74
N SER A 40 18.46 28.57 20.85
CA SER A 40 17.52 29.70 20.91
C SER A 40 17.93 30.88 20.01
N LYS A 41 19.22 31.00 19.70
CA LYS A 41 19.81 32.09 18.90
C LYS A 41 19.29 32.17 17.47
N ILE A 42 18.78 31.07 16.92
CA ILE A 42 18.21 31.00 15.57
C ILE A 42 16.86 30.29 15.67
N GLN A 43 15.79 30.97 15.25
CA GLN A 43 14.42 30.43 15.30
C GLN A 43 13.99 29.77 13.98
N LYS A 44 14.49 30.25 12.85
CA LYS A 44 14.22 29.69 11.52
C LYS A 44 15.44 29.82 10.62
N VAL A 45 15.71 28.78 9.84
CA VAL A 45 16.62 28.78 8.70
C VAL A 45 15.80 28.31 7.50
N SER A 46 15.83 29.05 6.40
CA SER A 46 14.97 28.79 5.25
C SER A 46 15.73 29.10 3.96
N ILE A 47 15.80 28.12 3.07
CA ILE A 47 16.46 28.20 1.78
C ILE A 47 15.41 27.80 0.75
N ILE A 48 14.81 28.80 0.11
CA ILE A 48 13.70 28.60 -0.84
C ILE A 48 14.11 29.09 -2.23
N SER A 49 13.70 28.33 -3.23
CA SER A 49 13.83 28.61 -4.67
C SER A 49 12.44 28.42 -5.26
N ASP A 50 11.95 29.41 -5.99
CA ASP A 50 10.55 29.49 -6.45
C ASP A 50 10.55 30.08 -7.87
N THR A 51 9.69 29.59 -8.75
CA THR A 51 9.47 30.16 -10.10
C THR A 51 8.01 30.01 -10.52
N ASP A 52 7.52 30.95 -11.30
CA ASP A 52 6.16 31.01 -11.84
C ASP A 52 6.27 31.39 -13.32
N THR A 53 5.92 30.44 -14.21
CA THR A 53 6.23 30.53 -15.64
C THR A 53 4.98 30.47 -16.52
N THR A 54 4.50 31.62 -17.01
CA THR A 54 3.53 31.66 -18.12
C THR A 54 4.24 31.73 -19.47
N VAL A 55 4.00 30.76 -20.36
CA VAL A 55 4.49 30.72 -21.75
C VAL A 55 3.34 30.64 -22.74
N ARG A 56 3.37 31.45 -23.81
CA ARG A 56 2.35 31.45 -24.87
C ARG A 56 3.02 31.55 -26.26
N ALA A 57 2.86 30.53 -27.08
CA ALA A 57 3.37 30.44 -28.45
C ALA A 57 2.22 30.20 -29.45
N SER A 58 2.21 30.94 -30.57
CA SER A 58 1.09 30.92 -31.53
C SER A 58 1.51 31.12 -33.00
N ALA A 59 1.15 30.16 -33.87
CA ALA A 59 1.41 30.16 -35.31
C ALA A 59 0.13 30.08 -36.18
N VAL A 60 0.28 30.54 -37.42
CA VAL A 60 -0.75 31.06 -38.37
C VAL A 60 0.00 31.48 -39.68
N PRO A 61 -0.59 31.65 -40.90
CA PRO A 61 -1.39 30.75 -41.76
C PRO A 61 -1.12 30.96 -43.31
N VAL A 62 -1.90 31.82 -44.01
CA VAL A 62 -1.83 32.39 -45.42
C VAL A 62 -2.19 31.47 -46.63
N ASN A 63 -2.83 31.97 -47.70
CA ASN A 63 -4.26 31.79 -48.08
C ASN A 63 -4.68 32.46 -49.47
N VAL A 64 -5.19 31.75 -50.52
CA VAL A 64 -6.36 32.10 -51.45
C VAL A 64 -6.68 31.06 -52.59
N GLY A 65 -7.78 31.18 -53.37
CA GLY A 65 -8.24 30.24 -54.43
C GLY A 65 -7.97 30.61 -55.92
N ALA A 66 -8.12 29.65 -56.84
CA ALA A 66 -7.38 29.48 -58.12
C ALA A 66 -5.87 29.26 -57.92
N VAL A 67 -5.53 28.86 -56.70
CA VAL A 67 -4.37 29.25 -55.89
C VAL A 67 -4.30 28.25 -54.71
N SER A 68 -3.17 28.19 -53.98
CA SER A 68 -2.77 27.10 -53.08
C SER A 68 -1.74 27.51 -51.99
N VAL A 69 -1.53 26.69 -50.93
CA VAL A 69 -0.56 26.74 -49.77
C VAL A 69 -0.58 28.02 -48.89
N GLN A 70 -0.29 28.10 -47.58
CA GLN A 70 0.10 27.25 -46.40
C GLN A 70 1.55 26.87 -46.02
N ALA A 71 1.89 27.12 -44.73
CA ALA A 71 2.55 26.26 -43.71
C ALA A 71 2.67 27.07 -42.37
N ALA A 72 3.34 26.68 -41.27
CA ALA A 72 3.12 25.57 -40.33
C ALA A 72 3.79 25.88 -38.94
N VAL A 73 4.02 24.88 -38.09
CA VAL A 73 4.99 24.80 -36.95
C VAL A 73 4.86 25.72 -35.70
N VAL A 74 4.92 25.11 -34.51
CA VAL A 74 5.25 25.66 -33.17
C VAL A 74 6.18 24.66 -32.46
N ASP A 75 7.06 25.13 -31.58
CA ASP A 75 8.14 24.34 -30.97
C ASP A 75 8.58 24.94 -29.62
N VAL A 76 7.84 24.69 -28.55
CA VAL A 76 8.17 25.19 -27.20
C VAL A 76 9.10 24.20 -26.48
N SER A 77 9.98 24.68 -25.60
CA SER A 77 10.90 23.88 -24.81
C SER A 77 11.16 24.57 -23.47
N TYR A 78 10.49 24.10 -22.41
CA TYR A 78 10.60 24.66 -21.07
C TYR A 78 11.47 23.75 -20.21
N LYS A 79 12.62 24.25 -19.80
CA LYS A 79 13.47 23.61 -18.79
C LYS A 79 13.40 24.46 -17.53
N THR A 80 13.12 23.83 -16.40
CA THR A 80 13.20 24.50 -15.10
C THR A 80 14.08 23.69 -14.17
N ASN A 81 15.03 24.36 -13.54
CA ASN A 81 16.07 23.80 -12.71
C ASN A 81 16.08 24.53 -11.36
N VAL A 82 15.09 24.21 -10.54
CA VAL A 82 14.89 24.83 -9.23
C VAL A 82 15.57 23.97 -8.17
N ARG A 83 16.56 24.50 -7.46
CA ARG A 83 17.34 23.73 -6.49
C ARG A 83 17.57 24.47 -5.18
N SER A 84 17.12 23.88 -4.08
CA SER A 84 17.29 24.42 -2.72
C SER A 84 18.11 23.46 -1.87
N TYR A 85 19.34 23.83 -1.52
CA TYR A 85 20.26 22.85 -0.94
C TYR A 85 21.26 23.37 0.11
N THR A 86 21.76 22.45 0.93
CA THR A 86 22.96 22.70 1.75
C THR A 86 24.21 22.24 1.03
N GLY A 87 25.36 22.88 1.28
CA GLY A 87 26.67 22.32 0.97
C GLY A 87 27.01 21.15 1.91
N SER A 88 27.99 20.33 1.54
CA SER A 88 28.44 19.23 2.42
C SER A 88 29.15 19.76 3.68
N GLY A 89 29.02 19.04 4.80
CA GLY A 89 29.76 19.39 6.04
C GLY A 89 29.13 20.48 6.91
N ASN A 90 27.92 20.97 6.58
CA ASN A 90 27.34 22.12 7.29
C ASN A 90 26.79 21.71 8.67
N GLN A 91 26.83 22.65 9.61
CA GLN A 91 26.36 22.50 10.99
C GLN A 91 25.24 23.51 11.25
N ILE A 92 24.00 23.04 11.39
CA ILE A 92 22.81 23.91 11.46
C ILE A 92 22.00 23.58 12.71
N TYR A 93 21.98 24.49 13.68
CA TYR A 93 21.29 24.31 14.96
C TYR A 93 20.24 25.41 15.16
N THR A 94 18.96 25.05 15.27
CA THR A 94 17.83 25.99 15.35
C THR A 94 16.77 25.53 16.36
N SER A 95 16.14 26.49 17.05
CA SER A 95 15.06 26.25 18.03
C SER A 95 13.67 26.11 17.39
N GLY A 96 13.59 26.22 16.06
CA GLY A 96 12.35 26.10 15.30
C GLY A 96 12.57 25.36 14.00
N LEU A 97 12.25 26.03 12.88
CA LEU A 97 12.14 25.41 11.57
C LEU A 97 13.46 25.47 10.77
N PHE A 98 13.90 24.32 10.27
CA PHE A 98 14.83 24.23 9.13
C PHE A 98 14.05 23.85 7.87
N GLU A 99 14.11 24.69 6.84
CA GLU A 99 13.30 24.56 5.62
C GLU A 99 14.16 24.62 4.36
N LEU A 100 14.04 23.62 3.50
CA LEU A 100 14.54 23.62 2.13
C LEU A 100 13.35 23.47 1.17
N GLY A 101 13.06 24.48 0.36
CA GLY A 101 11.88 24.49 -0.52
C GLY A 101 12.22 24.76 -1.97
N SER A 102 11.92 23.85 -2.89
CA SER A 102 11.95 24.08 -4.34
C SER A 102 10.53 24.06 -4.89
N LYS A 103 10.13 25.08 -5.66
CA LYS A 103 8.80 25.15 -6.27
C LYS A 103 8.85 25.61 -7.72
N ALA A 104 7.90 25.15 -8.52
CA ALA A 104 7.60 25.72 -9.83
C ALA A 104 6.09 25.67 -10.13
N ALA A 105 5.52 26.79 -10.59
CA ALA A 105 4.22 26.85 -11.24
C ALA A 105 4.43 27.10 -12.74
N TYR A 106 3.55 26.58 -13.60
CA TYR A 106 3.57 26.91 -15.03
C TYR A 106 2.21 26.81 -15.74
N GLU A 107 1.96 27.78 -16.62
CA GLU A 107 0.92 27.73 -17.67
C GLU A 107 1.59 27.85 -19.04
N ILE A 108 1.59 26.78 -19.84
CA ILE A 108 2.34 26.69 -21.10
C ILE A 108 1.39 26.35 -22.25
N TYR A 109 1.19 27.31 -23.16
CA TYR A 109 0.30 27.18 -24.31
C TYR A 109 1.10 27.25 -25.61
N GLY A 110 1.04 26.19 -26.42
CA GLY A 110 1.49 26.14 -27.81
C GLY A 110 0.28 25.97 -28.74
N SER A 111 0.22 26.74 -29.83
CA SER A 111 -0.91 26.74 -30.74
C SER A 111 -0.50 27.01 -32.18
N THR A 112 -0.90 26.18 -33.13
CA THR A 112 -0.71 26.44 -34.57
C THR A 112 -2.06 26.49 -35.29
N THR A 113 -2.10 27.21 -36.39
CA THR A 113 -3.31 27.48 -37.17
C THR A 113 -2.96 27.44 -38.64
N GLY A 114 -3.81 26.76 -39.41
CA GLY A 114 -3.53 26.37 -40.77
C GLY A 114 -4.50 26.95 -41.78
N VAL A 115 -4.52 26.29 -42.93
CA VAL A 115 -5.01 26.81 -44.20
C VAL A 115 -5.56 25.62 -45.03
N ASN A 116 -5.82 25.78 -46.31
CA ASN A 116 -7.11 26.28 -46.79
C ASN A 116 -7.32 25.90 -48.27
N LEU A 117 -8.28 26.56 -48.93
CA LEU A 117 -8.27 26.88 -50.36
C LEU A 117 -8.89 25.81 -51.25
N GLY A 118 -9.58 26.18 -52.33
CA GLY A 118 -9.98 27.51 -52.80
C GLY A 118 -10.48 27.45 -54.25
N GLY A 119 -9.54 27.41 -55.21
CA GLY A 119 -9.79 26.87 -56.55
C GLY A 119 -8.77 25.83 -57.06
N ALA A 120 -7.84 25.26 -56.28
CA ALA A 120 -7.83 25.06 -54.82
C ALA A 120 -6.64 24.19 -54.37
N THR A 121 -6.00 24.40 -53.20
CA THR A 121 -5.28 23.37 -52.38
C THR A 121 -4.44 23.88 -51.20
N ALA A 122 -4.02 22.91 -50.37
CA ALA A 122 -2.80 22.80 -49.55
C ALA A 122 -2.70 23.73 -48.33
N GLY A 123 -2.04 23.34 -47.23
CA GLY A 123 -1.22 22.16 -46.88
C GLY A 123 -0.28 22.38 -45.67
N ALA A 124 -0.57 21.78 -44.51
CA ALA A 124 0.26 21.58 -43.28
C ALA A 124 0.28 22.62 -42.12
N SER A 125 0.12 22.14 -40.87
CA SER A 125 0.36 22.83 -39.59
C SER A 125 0.96 21.86 -38.57
N ILE A 126 1.83 22.34 -37.66
CA ILE A 126 2.57 21.52 -36.69
C ILE A 126 2.67 22.26 -35.33
N THR A 127 2.66 21.57 -34.19
CA THR A 127 2.99 22.08 -32.84
C THR A 127 3.80 21.06 -32.06
N THR A 128 4.75 21.51 -31.25
CA THR A 128 5.59 20.70 -30.35
C THR A 128 5.79 21.45 -29.03
N ILE A 129 5.83 20.76 -27.88
CA ILE A 129 6.24 21.30 -26.58
C ILE A 129 7.08 20.27 -25.83
N ASP A 130 8.34 20.59 -25.51
CA ASP A 130 9.28 19.72 -24.79
C ASP A 130 9.51 20.23 -23.36
N MET A 131 8.86 19.58 -22.40
CA MET A 131 8.91 19.90 -20.97
C MET A 131 10.02 19.13 -20.28
N SER A 132 10.89 19.82 -19.54
CA SER A 132 11.91 19.21 -18.67
C SER A 132 12.08 19.91 -17.32
N PRO A 133 11.14 19.77 -16.38
CA PRO A 133 11.34 20.15 -14.98
C PRO A 133 12.31 19.22 -14.23
N ASP A 134 13.33 19.79 -13.59
CA ASP A 134 14.23 19.13 -12.62
C ASP A 134 14.24 19.95 -11.32
N LEU A 135 13.32 19.63 -10.41
CA LEU A 135 13.22 20.28 -9.09
C LEU A 135 13.92 19.42 -8.03
N ARG A 136 14.86 19.99 -7.27
CA ARG A 136 15.56 19.24 -6.20
C ARG A 136 15.74 20.04 -4.92
N SER A 137 15.18 19.54 -3.81
CA SER A 137 15.38 20.12 -2.48
C SER A 137 16.10 19.13 -1.57
N TYR A 138 17.35 19.42 -1.18
CA TYR A 138 18.22 18.43 -0.56
C TYR A 138 19.26 18.96 0.43
N VAL A 139 19.47 18.19 1.49
CA VAL A 139 20.66 18.32 2.36
C VAL A 139 21.80 17.55 1.68
N SER A 140 22.98 18.15 1.50
CA SER A 140 24.15 17.43 0.97
C SER A 140 24.78 16.48 1.99
N ASP A 141 25.70 15.63 1.53
CA ASP A 141 26.43 14.68 2.37
C ASP A 141 27.07 15.30 3.64
N ARG A 142 27.14 14.50 4.71
CA ARG A 142 27.87 14.80 5.96
C ARG A 142 27.43 16.11 6.64
N ASN A 143 26.15 16.46 6.58
CA ASN A 143 25.60 17.58 7.35
C ASN A 143 25.28 17.14 8.79
N ASP A 144 25.38 18.05 9.75
CA ASP A 144 24.89 17.89 11.13
C ASP A 144 23.79 18.95 11.37
N ILE A 145 22.54 18.50 11.52
CA ILE A 145 21.38 19.39 11.65
C ILE A 145 20.58 19.02 12.91
N ASP A 146 20.27 20.01 13.74
CA ASP A 146 19.37 19.88 14.88
C ASP A 146 18.33 21.01 14.84
N ALA A 147 17.08 20.65 14.63
CA ALA A 147 15.95 21.57 14.51
C ALA A 147 14.74 21.06 15.29
N LYS A 148 13.78 21.94 15.59
CA LYS A 148 12.49 21.47 16.11
C LYS A 148 11.68 20.77 15.02
N ASP A 149 11.62 21.41 13.85
CA ASP A 149 10.87 20.97 12.68
C ASP A 149 11.77 21.03 11.44
N ILE A 150 11.76 19.98 10.62
CA ILE A 150 12.53 19.88 9.38
C ILE A 150 11.58 19.65 8.20
N ASN A 151 11.63 20.54 7.21
CA ASN A 151 10.78 20.47 6.02
C ASN A 151 11.59 20.61 4.73
N LEU A 152 11.73 19.50 4.00
CA LEU A 152 12.34 19.41 2.67
C LEU A 152 11.22 19.16 1.66
N TYR A 153 11.00 20.09 0.72
CA TYR A 153 10.02 19.88 -0.33
C TYR A 153 10.48 20.31 -1.72
N ALA A 154 10.04 19.56 -2.73
CA ALA A 154 10.14 19.90 -4.15
C ALA A 154 8.75 19.72 -4.78
N LYS A 155 8.12 20.82 -5.23
CA LYS A 155 6.69 20.84 -5.61
C LYS A 155 6.43 21.51 -6.95
N ILE A 156 5.70 20.83 -7.83
CA ILE A 156 5.02 21.43 -8.99
C ILE A 156 3.53 21.48 -8.70
N GLU A 157 2.99 22.69 -8.55
CA GLU A 157 1.56 22.99 -8.41
C GLU A 157 1.31 24.46 -8.79
N ASP A 158 0.17 24.75 -9.40
CA ASP A 158 -0.19 26.11 -9.83
C ASP A 158 -1.50 26.54 -9.13
N PRO A 159 -1.43 27.25 -7.99
CA PRO A 159 -2.60 27.72 -7.27
C PRO A 159 -3.24 28.97 -7.88
N SER A 160 -2.70 29.53 -8.97
CA SER A 160 -3.26 30.69 -9.68
C SER A 160 -4.20 30.27 -10.82
N ASN A 161 -3.93 29.11 -11.41
CA ASN A 161 -4.69 28.53 -12.52
C ASN A 161 -6.16 28.29 -12.15
N THR A 162 -7.07 28.74 -13.00
CA THR A 162 -8.54 28.60 -12.79
C THR A 162 -9.08 27.16 -12.87
N SER A 163 -8.22 26.17 -13.11
CA SER A 163 -8.55 24.76 -12.92
C SER A 163 -9.00 24.46 -11.48
N THR A 164 -9.98 23.58 -11.32
CA THR A 164 -10.60 23.23 -10.03
C THR A 164 -9.66 22.50 -9.04
N ASP A 165 -8.41 22.29 -9.41
CA ASP A 165 -7.45 21.41 -8.74
C ASP A 165 -6.03 22.01 -8.60
N GLY A 166 -5.77 23.18 -9.19
CA GLY A 166 -4.47 23.88 -9.08
C GLY A 166 -3.30 23.10 -9.71
N SER A 167 -3.54 22.46 -10.86
CA SER A 167 -2.52 21.71 -11.60
C SER A 167 -1.79 22.61 -12.59
N ALA A 168 -0.46 22.51 -12.64
CA ALA A 168 0.35 23.15 -13.68
C ALA A 168 0.00 22.57 -15.06
N TYR A 169 -0.10 23.42 -16.08
CA TYR A 169 -0.81 23.12 -17.32
C TYR A 169 0.06 23.30 -18.57
N ALA A 170 0.14 22.28 -19.42
CA ALA A 170 0.76 22.35 -20.74
C ALA A 170 -0.24 21.94 -21.84
N GLU A 171 -0.38 22.75 -22.88
CA GLU A 171 -1.35 22.55 -23.96
C GLU A 171 -0.73 22.80 -25.34
N ALA A 172 -0.93 21.87 -26.27
CA ALA A 172 -0.42 21.92 -27.64
C ALA A 172 -1.56 21.74 -28.65
N LYS A 173 -1.96 22.79 -29.36
CA LYS A 173 -3.04 22.78 -30.36
C LYS A 173 -2.51 22.88 -31.79
N SER A 174 -3.11 22.16 -32.73
CA SER A 174 -2.91 22.32 -34.17
C SER A 174 -4.21 22.22 -34.97
N SER A 175 -4.28 22.90 -36.12
CA SER A 175 -5.45 22.94 -37.00
C SER A 175 -5.04 23.28 -38.44
N ALA A 176 -5.57 22.58 -39.43
CA ALA A 176 -5.51 22.92 -40.86
C ALA A 176 -6.80 22.46 -41.56
N SER A 177 -7.31 23.25 -42.51
CA SER A 177 -8.67 23.08 -43.06
C SER A 177 -8.83 23.72 -44.43
N SER A 178 -9.02 22.92 -45.50
CA SER A 178 -9.10 23.34 -46.91
C SER A 178 -10.41 23.04 -47.64
N GLY A 179 -10.63 23.71 -48.79
CA GLY A 179 -11.93 23.67 -49.48
C GLY A 179 -12.00 24.44 -50.80
N GLY A 180 -12.20 23.78 -51.95
CA GLY A 180 -12.53 24.49 -53.19
C GLY A 180 -12.77 23.67 -54.47
N GLY A 181 -12.77 24.35 -55.62
CA GLY A 181 -13.42 23.88 -56.85
C GLY A 181 -12.83 22.64 -57.56
N LEU A 182 -11.50 22.41 -57.52
CA LEU A 182 -10.83 21.35 -58.30
C LEU A 182 -9.95 20.39 -57.48
N LEU A 183 -9.43 20.78 -56.32
CA LEU A 183 -8.59 19.95 -55.43
C LEU A 183 -8.74 20.46 -53.96
N GLY A 184 -8.15 19.78 -52.97
CA GLY A 184 -8.21 20.13 -51.55
C GLY A 184 -7.28 19.26 -50.69
N ALA A 185 -6.55 19.86 -49.76
CA ALA A 185 -5.48 19.31 -48.91
C ALA A 185 -5.04 20.46 -47.95
N ASP A 186 -4.38 20.35 -46.79
CA ASP A 186 -4.17 19.34 -45.74
C ASP A 186 -3.47 20.14 -44.58
N ALA A 187 -2.84 19.75 -43.48
CA ALA A 187 -2.55 18.56 -42.68
C ALA A 187 -2.23 19.08 -41.26
N SER A 188 -2.20 18.24 -40.21
CA SER A 188 -1.99 18.70 -38.83
C SER A 188 -1.14 17.76 -37.99
N VAL A 189 -0.27 18.32 -37.14
CA VAL A 189 0.53 17.60 -36.13
C VAL A 189 0.55 18.38 -34.81
N SER A 190 0.39 17.74 -33.65
CA SER A 190 0.62 18.37 -32.34
C SER A 190 1.23 17.42 -31.31
N THR A 191 2.31 17.80 -30.65
CA THR A 191 3.06 16.92 -29.73
C THR A 191 3.38 17.64 -28.41
N ILE A 192 3.28 16.91 -27.30
CA ILE A 192 3.96 17.27 -26.04
C ILE A 192 4.88 16.10 -25.65
N ASN A 193 6.10 16.41 -25.22
CA ASN A 193 6.98 15.50 -24.51
C ASN A 193 7.19 16.07 -23.11
N ASN A 194 7.16 15.25 -22.07
CA ASN A 194 7.30 15.71 -20.69
C ASN A 194 8.19 14.80 -19.84
N THR A 195 9.43 15.23 -19.63
CA THR A 195 10.38 14.58 -18.72
C THR A 195 10.43 15.33 -17.39
N THR A 196 9.52 15.00 -16.47
CA THR A 196 9.50 15.61 -15.13
C THR A 196 10.32 14.77 -14.15
N ASN A 197 11.33 15.39 -13.54
CA ASN A 197 12.09 14.87 -12.41
C ASN A 197 11.89 15.76 -11.17
N ILE A 198 11.49 15.14 -10.05
CA ILE A 198 11.37 15.83 -8.75
C ILE A 198 12.06 14.97 -7.68
N GLU A 199 13.04 15.52 -6.96
CA GLU A 199 13.81 14.82 -5.93
C GLU A 199 13.84 15.58 -4.58
N THR A 200 13.57 14.89 -3.47
CA THR A 200 13.85 15.38 -2.12
C THR A 200 14.75 14.40 -1.38
N TYR A 201 15.86 14.85 -0.80
CA TYR A 201 16.72 13.93 -0.06
C TYR A 201 17.60 14.51 1.04
N ILE A 202 18.02 13.63 1.95
CA ILE A 202 19.11 13.85 2.90
C ILE A 202 20.34 13.08 2.43
N GLY A 203 21.42 13.81 2.12
CA GLY A 203 22.68 13.29 1.58
C GLY A 203 23.45 12.41 2.56
N SER A 204 24.38 11.63 2.02
CA SER A 204 25.00 10.45 2.65
C SER A 204 25.79 10.79 3.90
N GLY A 205 25.70 9.94 4.92
CA GLY A 205 26.45 10.11 6.18
C GLY A 205 26.13 11.40 6.93
N SER A 206 24.92 11.95 6.75
CA SER A 206 24.45 13.12 7.52
C SER A 206 23.79 12.68 8.83
N GLU A 207 23.97 13.49 9.87
CA GLU A 207 23.42 13.32 11.22
C GLU A 207 22.28 14.35 11.39
N ILE A 208 21.04 13.88 11.48
CA ILE A 208 19.85 14.75 11.46
C ILE A 208 18.96 14.47 12.67
N ARG A 209 18.83 15.48 13.53
CA ARG A 209 17.96 15.50 14.72
C ARG A 209 16.76 16.39 14.48
N TYR A 210 15.58 15.90 14.86
CA TYR A 210 14.35 16.70 14.86
C TYR A 210 13.54 16.46 16.15
N GLU A 211 12.87 17.48 16.68
CA GLU A 211 12.13 17.34 17.96
C GLU A 211 10.66 16.94 17.75
N ASN A 212 10.02 17.49 16.71
CA ASN A 212 8.57 17.42 16.50
C ASN A 212 8.17 16.86 15.12
N SER A 213 8.75 17.36 14.03
CA SER A 213 8.42 16.86 12.69
C SER A 213 9.61 16.79 11.73
N LEU A 214 9.60 15.76 10.88
CA LEU A 214 10.44 15.59 9.70
C LEU A 214 9.54 15.35 8.49
N ILE A 215 9.64 16.20 7.48
CA ILE A 215 8.83 16.13 6.26
C ILE A 215 9.75 16.18 5.05
N LEU A 216 9.73 15.13 4.22
CA LEU A 216 10.35 15.06 2.90
C LEU A 216 9.23 14.82 1.86
N GLU A 217 8.88 15.84 1.07
CA GLU A 217 7.80 15.79 0.08
C GLU A 217 8.25 16.15 -1.34
N SER A 218 8.23 15.17 -2.24
CA SER A 218 8.28 15.41 -3.71
C SER A 218 6.87 15.30 -4.29
N ILE A 219 6.38 16.37 -4.91
CA ILE A 219 4.97 16.51 -5.36
C ILE A 219 4.88 17.02 -6.80
N LEU A 220 4.07 16.33 -7.62
CA LEU A 220 3.57 16.83 -8.91
C LEU A 220 2.04 16.91 -8.92
N LYS A 221 1.50 18.05 -9.35
CA LYS A 221 0.14 18.23 -9.87
C LYS A 221 0.23 18.79 -11.29
N GLY A 222 0.08 17.94 -12.30
CA GLY A 222 0.32 18.29 -13.70
C GLY A 222 -0.80 17.91 -14.65
N ARG A 223 -0.93 18.67 -15.75
CA ARG A 223 -1.78 18.32 -16.90
C ARG A 223 -1.09 18.61 -18.22
N THR A 224 -1.29 17.72 -19.18
CA THR A 224 -0.82 17.83 -20.58
C THR A 224 -1.97 17.54 -21.54
N TYR A 225 -2.15 18.40 -22.55
CA TYR A 225 -3.21 18.24 -23.56
C TYR A 225 -2.69 18.53 -24.97
N SER A 226 -2.67 17.51 -25.84
CA SER A 226 -2.39 17.69 -27.27
C SER A 226 -3.66 17.55 -28.12
N TYR A 227 -3.80 18.44 -29.12
CA TYR A 227 -4.98 18.57 -29.98
C TYR A 227 -4.58 18.79 -31.45
N ALA A 228 -5.26 18.10 -32.38
CA ALA A 228 -5.00 18.17 -33.82
C ALA A 228 -6.30 18.20 -34.66
N THR A 229 -6.27 18.89 -35.80
CA THR A 229 -7.40 18.99 -36.74
C THR A 229 -6.94 19.15 -38.19
N GLY A 230 -7.41 18.32 -39.11
CA GLY A 230 -6.99 18.28 -40.52
C GLY A 230 -8.14 18.03 -41.50
N ILE A 231 -8.59 19.05 -42.23
CA ILE A 231 -9.75 18.99 -43.13
C ILE A 231 -9.35 19.32 -44.57
N GLY A 232 -9.94 18.65 -45.57
CA GLY A 232 -9.83 19.13 -46.96
C GLY A 232 -10.88 18.70 -47.97
N VAL A 233 -11.44 19.68 -48.68
CA VAL A 233 -12.57 19.51 -49.61
C VAL A 233 -12.22 19.99 -51.02
N GLY A 234 -12.61 19.23 -52.05
CA GLY A 234 -12.54 19.65 -53.46
C GLY A 234 -12.67 18.47 -54.41
N PHE A 235 -12.64 18.65 -55.73
CA PHE A 235 -12.85 17.53 -56.67
C PHE A 235 -11.90 16.34 -56.38
N VAL A 236 -10.67 16.58 -55.92
CA VAL A 236 -9.93 15.65 -55.04
C VAL A 236 -9.71 16.28 -53.66
N GLY A 237 -10.15 15.69 -52.54
CA GLY A 237 -10.06 16.27 -51.19
C GLY A 237 -9.32 15.39 -50.16
N ILE A 238 -8.36 15.95 -49.41
CA ILE A 238 -7.53 15.22 -48.44
C ILE A 238 -7.48 15.93 -47.07
N GLY A 239 -7.59 15.19 -45.97
CA GLY A 239 -7.43 15.75 -44.61
C GLY A 239 -6.79 14.79 -43.60
N ALA A 240 -5.69 15.20 -42.97
CA ALA A 240 -4.90 14.38 -42.06
C ALA A 240 -4.55 15.14 -40.77
N SER A 241 -4.67 14.46 -39.62
CA SER A 241 -4.31 15.00 -38.31
C SER A 241 -3.64 13.95 -37.42
N VAL A 242 -2.56 14.35 -36.75
CA VAL A 242 -1.79 13.52 -35.84
C VAL A 242 -1.57 14.29 -34.54
N THR A 243 -1.79 13.65 -33.39
CA THR A 243 -1.40 14.23 -32.09
C THR A 243 -0.77 13.19 -31.19
N GLU A 244 0.28 13.55 -30.46
CA GLU A 244 1.01 12.68 -29.56
C GLU A 244 1.25 13.40 -28.22
N ASN A 245 1.46 12.64 -27.13
CA ASN A 245 1.72 13.19 -25.80
C ASN A 245 2.51 12.15 -24.99
N ASP A 246 3.81 12.33 -24.80
CA ASP A 246 4.67 11.48 -23.95
C ASP A 246 4.86 12.17 -22.58
N SER A 247 4.75 11.41 -21.50
CA SER A 247 4.94 11.85 -20.12
C SER A 247 5.75 10.85 -19.31
N GLN A 248 7.05 11.11 -19.21
CA GLN A 248 8.03 10.40 -18.40
C GLN A 248 8.17 11.11 -17.05
N ILE A 249 7.48 10.58 -16.02
CA ILE A 249 7.33 11.24 -14.72
C ILE A 249 8.06 10.45 -13.65
N SER A 250 9.14 11.02 -13.12
CA SER A 250 9.97 10.45 -12.04
C SER A 250 9.94 11.33 -10.80
N ILE A 251 9.36 10.82 -9.72
CA ILE A 251 9.16 11.55 -8.46
C ILE A 251 9.82 10.75 -7.35
N SER A 252 10.80 11.30 -6.65
CA SER A 252 11.56 10.54 -5.64
C SER A 252 11.81 11.31 -4.35
N SER A 253 11.76 10.61 -3.22
CA SER A 253 11.94 11.18 -1.88
C SER A 253 12.68 10.19 -0.98
N GLY A 254 13.71 10.60 -0.23
CA GLY A 254 14.44 9.61 0.56
C GLY A 254 15.70 10.03 1.32
N LEU A 255 16.35 9.03 1.90
CA LEU A 255 17.63 9.17 2.59
C LEU A 255 18.72 8.47 1.75
N LYS A 256 19.83 9.17 1.45
CA LYS A 256 21.02 8.56 0.84
C LYS A 256 21.78 7.71 1.89
N SER A 257 22.76 6.92 1.44
CA SER A 257 23.37 5.84 2.24
C SER A 257 24.09 6.29 3.52
N ASN A 258 24.02 5.45 4.55
CA ASN A 258 24.64 5.65 5.87
C ASN A 258 24.18 6.92 6.63
N SER A 259 23.07 7.55 6.24
CA SER A 259 22.53 8.73 6.91
C SER A 259 21.74 8.34 8.15
N ASN A 260 21.90 9.09 9.24
CA ASN A 260 21.29 8.81 10.54
C ASN A 260 20.32 9.93 10.91
N VAL A 261 19.02 9.62 10.89
CA VAL A 261 17.93 10.59 11.03
C VAL A 261 17.02 10.15 12.17
N TYR A 262 16.94 10.92 13.26
CA TYR A 262 16.26 10.44 14.47
C TYR A 262 15.55 11.50 15.31
N SER A 263 14.49 11.04 15.96
CA SER A 263 13.78 11.70 17.04
C SER A 263 13.27 10.66 18.05
N ASP A 264 13.20 11.02 19.32
CA ASP A 264 12.55 10.22 20.36
C ASP A 264 11.05 10.55 20.53
N SER A 265 10.60 11.68 19.97
CA SER A 265 9.24 12.22 20.16
C SER A 265 8.52 12.65 18.88
N GLY A 266 9.26 13.00 17.83
CA GLY A 266 8.74 13.62 16.61
C GLY A 266 8.34 12.62 15.52
N ASN A 267 7.40 13.01 14.67
CA ASN A 267 6.86 12.18 13.60
C ASN A 267 7.60 12.41 12.27
N PHE A 268 7.71 11.38 11.42
CA PHE A 268 8.31 11.50 10.08
C PHE A 268 7.32 11.19 8.95
N ILE A 269 7.43 11.95 7.85
CA ILE A 269 6.70 11.76 6.59
C ILE A 269 7.71 11.81 5.44
N LEU A 270 7.89 10.70 4.73
CA LEU A 270 8.65 10.62 3.48
C LEU A 270 7.66 10.28 2.35
N LYS A 271 7.59 11.12 1.31
CA LYS A 271 6.49 11.05 0.35
C LYS A 271 6.88 11.44 -1.08
N ALA A 272 6.55 10.55 -2.02
CA ALA A 272 6.63 10.78 -3.46
C ALA A 272 5.23 10.72 -4.06
N TYR A 273 4.70 11.84 -4.53
CA TYR A 273 3.30 12.01 -4.91
C TYR A 273 3.14 12.59 -6.32
N SER A 274 2.29 12.01 -7.15
CA SER A 274 1.89 12.61 -8.43
C SER A 274 0.40 12.45 -8.72
N ILE A 275 -0.25 13.56 -9.07
CA ILE A 275 -1.43 13.55 -9.95
C ILE A 275 -0.98 14.04 -11.32
N HIS A 276 -1.23 13.26 -12.37
CA HIS A 276 -1.02 13.71 -13.76
C HIS A 276 -2.24 13.41 -14.64
N GLY A 277 -2.70 14.42 -15.38
CA GLY A 277 -3.71 14.28 -16.42
C GLY A 277 -3.10 14.36 -17.81
N SER A 278 -3.23 13.32 -18.63
CA SER A 278 -2.68 13.29 -20.00
C SER A 278 -3.75 13.05 -21.07
N LYS A 279 -3.99 14.03 -21.94
CA LYS A 279 -5.06 14.01 -22.95
C LYS A 279 -4.49 14.20 -24.36
N ALA A 280 -5.04 13.44 -25.32
CA ALA A 280 -4.71 13.53 -26.74
C ALA A 280 -6.00 13.49 -27.58
N GLU A 281 -6.22 14.46 -28.47
CA GLU A 281 -7.43 14.52 -29.32
C GLU A 281 -7.12 14.91 -30.78
N SER A 282 -7.67 14.18 -31.75
CA SER A 282 -7.42 14.40 -33.19
C SER A 282 -8.71 14.36 -34.01
N VAL A 283 -8.85 15.23 -35.01
CA VAL A 283 -10.06 15.34 -35.85
C VAL A 283 -9.67 15.46 -37.32
N ALA A 284 -10.23 14.65 -38.21
CA ALA A 284 -9.97 14.73 -39.65
C ALA A 284 -11.27 14.77 -40.48
N GLY A 285 -11.19 15.35 -41.68
CA GLY A 285 -12.33 15.30 -42.59
C GLY A 285 -11.97 15.57 -44.05
N SER A 286 -12.77 15.05 -44.98
CA SER A 286 -12.60 15.32 -46.41
C SER A 286 -13.90 15.25 -47.22
N GLY A 287 -13.89 15.80 -48.43
CA GLY A 287 -15.01 15.65 -49.36
C GLY A 287 -14.70 16.06 -50.78
N GLY A 288 -15.47 15.59 -51.77
CA GLY A 288 -15.09 15.75 -53.17
C GLY A 288 -15.75 14.84 -54.21
N VAL A 289 -15.10 14.71 -55.36
CA VAL A 289 -15.37 13.59 -56.30
C VAL A 289 -14.49 12.40 -55.94
N VAL A 290 -13.24 12.62 -55.53
CA VAL A 290 -12.39 11.64 -54.85
C VAL A 290 -11.95 12.23 -53.51
N ALA A 291 -12.00 11.51 -52.40
CA ALA A 291 -11.48 12.07 -51.14
C ALA A 291 -11.01 11.04 -50.11
N GLY A 292 -10.10 11.45 -49.21
CA GLY A 292 -9.51 10.60 -48.18
C GLY A 292 -9.11 11.36 -46.92
N ASN A 293 -9.40 10.83 -45.72
CA ASN A 293 -8.94 11.45 -44.47
C ASN A 293 -8.49 10.49 -43.37
N ALA A 294 -7.54 10.93 -42.52
CA ALA A 294 -6.91 10.13 -41.47
C ALA A 294 -6.71 10.93 -40.17
N SER A 295 -7.15 10.39 -39.03
CA SER A 295 -7.04 11.01 -37.70
C SER A 295 -6.31 10.07 -36.75
N VAL A 296 -5.26 10.56 -36.09
CA VAL A 296 -4.38 9.80 -35.20
C VAL A 296 -4.19 10.55 -33.88
N ALA A 297 -4.44 9.88 -32.74
CA ALA A 297 -4.11 10.38 -31.41
C ALA A 297 -3.35 9.32 -30.60
N LYS A 298 -2.20 9.68 -30.03
CA LYS A 298 -1.41 8.83 -29.13
C LYS A 298 -1.16 9.52 -27.79
N ASN A 299 -0.98 8.71 -26.76
CA ASN A 299 -0.72 9.12 -25.39
C ASN A 299 0.19 8.05 -24.76
N GLU A 300 1.35 8.43 -24.26
CA GLU A 300 2.41 7.54 -23.75
C GLU A 300 2.83 7.99 -22.35
N ILE A 301 2.86 7.09 -21.36
CA ILE A 301 3.07 7.47 -19.95
C ILE A 301 3.95 6.44 -19.22
N SER A 302 5.07 6.91 -18.68
CA SER A 302 6.08 6.08 -18.01
C SER A 302 6.72 6.79 -16.81
N GLY A 303 7.65 6.10 -16.14
CA GLY A 303 8.45 6.65 -15.04
C GLY A 303 8.01 6.16 -13.65
N THR A 304 8.76 6.56 -12.63
CA THR A 304 8.70 5.96 -11.29
C THR A 304 8.40 6.98 -10.21
N ASN A 305 7.39 6.71 -9.39
CA ASN A 305 7.31 7.31 -8.05
C ASN A 305 8.09 6.40 -7.08
N ARG A 306 9.00 6.97 -6.27
CA ARG A 306 9.88 6.21 -5.37
C ARG A 306 10.05 6.90 -4.02
N VAL A 307 9.76 6.20 -2.93
CA VAL A 307 10.32 6.56 -1.61
C VAL A 307 11.43 5.60 -1.24
N TYR A 308 12.55 6.08 -0.72
CA TYR A 308 13.71 5.23 -0.46
C TYR A 308 14.48 5.59 0.82
N LEU A 309 14.99 4.57 1.49
CA LEU A 309 16.10 4.67 2.42
C LEU A 309 17.25 3.86 1.81
N ASP A 310 18.31 4.49 1.33
CA ASP A 310 19.47 3.77 0.79
C ASP A 310 20.21 2.99 1.91
N SER A 311 21.14 2.12 1.52
CA SER A 311 21.80 1.15 2.41
C SER A 311 22.43 1.75 3.67
N ASN A 312 22.33 0.99 4.78
CA ASN A 312 22.81 1.31 6.13
C ASN A 312 22.23 2.59 6.77
N SER A 313 21.25 3.24 6.15
CA SER A 313 20.64 4.45 6.71
C SER A 313 19.66 4.14 7.83
N LYS A 314 19.52 5.07 8.78
CA LYS A 314 18.69 4.93 9.98
C LYS A 314 17.63 6.01 10.00
N LEU A 315 16.38 5.61 10.28
CA LEU A 315 15.25 6.52 10.46
C LEU A 315 14.49 6.12 11.74
N LYS A 316 14.43 7.02 12.73
CA LYS A 316 13.71 6.84 13.98
C LYS A 316 12.77 8.00 14.27
N GLY A 317 11.54 7.71 14.72
CA GLY A 317 10.60 8.72 15.22
C GLY A 317 9.52 8.14 16.12
N LYS A 318 8.50 8.94 16.43
CA LYS A 318 7.31 8.49 17.15
C LYS A 318 6.31 7.81 16.22
N THR A 319 5.74 8.52 15.24
CA THR A 319 4.96 7.90 14.16
C THR A 319 5.63 8.11 12.81
N GLY A 320 5.47 7.14 11.91
CA GLY A 320 6.15 7.09 10.62
C GLY A 320 5.19 6.84 9.45
N SER A 321 5.30 7.68 8.42
CA SER A 321 4.58 7.51 7.15
C SER A 321 5.56 7.55 5.98
N ILE A 322 5.62 6.46 5.21
CA ILE A 322 6.50 6.31 4.04
C ILE A 322 5.61 5.96 2.85
N LYS A 323 5.30 6.95 2.00
CA LYS A 323 4.29 6.80 0.93
C LYS A 323 4.77 7.17 -0.47
N SER A 324 4.81 6.18 -1.36
CA SER A 324 4.80 6.41 -2.81
C SER A 324 3.36 6.32 -3.32
N ASP A 325 2.87 7.34 -4.01
CA ASP A 325 1.48 7.42 -4.50
C ASP A 325 1.45 8.04 -5.89
N ARG A 326 0.95 7.28 -6.88
CA ARG A 326 0.98 7.64 -8.31
C ARG A 326 -0.42 7.52 -8.90
N ASN A 327 -1.09 8.66 -9.12
CA ASN A 327 -2.42 8.74 -9.73
C ASN A 327 -2.33 9.35 -11.13
N ILE A 328 -2.66 8.56 -12.15
CA ILE A 328 -2.55 8.91 -13.57
C ILE A 328 -3.93 8.81 -14.23
N GLU A 329 -4.41 9.94 -14.74
CA GLU A 329 -5.67 10.03 -15.49
C GLU A 329 -5.39 10.31 -16.97
N PHE A 330 -6.01 9.57 -17.88
CA PHE A 330 -5.64 9.66 -19.30
C PHE A 330 -6.78 9.40 -20.28
N ASN A 331 -6.69 9.97 -21.48
CA ASN A 331 -7.54 9.57 -22.61
C ASN A 331 -7.04 10.03 -23.99
N SER A 332 -7.17 9.16 -25.00
CA SER A 332 -6.95 9.42 -26.42
C SER A 332 -8.27 9.41 -27.23
N PHE A 333 -8.44 10.35 -28.17
CA PHE A 333 -9.64 10.53 -29.00
C PHE A 333 -9.29 10.82 -30.48
N ALA A 334 -9.99 10.20 -31.43
CA ALA A 334 -9.81 10.41 -32.86
C ALA A 334 -11.15 10.38 -33.63
N ASP A 335 -11.50 11.45 -34.35
CA ASP A 335 -12.70 11.56 -35.21
C ASP A 335 -12.29 11.74 -36.70
N SER A 336 -13.01 11.16 -37.66
CA SER A 336 -12.59 11.14 -39.09
C SER A 336 -13.74 10.96 -40.10
N LYS A 337 -14.15 12.02 -40.81
CA LYS A 337 -15.40 12.04 -41.64
C LYS A 337 -15.22 12.42 -43.11
N ASN A 338 -15.70 11.57 -44.03
CA ASN A 338 -15.64 11.77 -45.49
C ASN A 338 -17.03 11.97 -46.13
N ALA A 339 -17.13 12.81 -47.17
CA ALA A 339 -18.31 12.89 -48.05
C ALA A 339 -17.92 13.15 -49.52
N SER A 340 -17.91 12.13 -50.37
CA SER A 340 -17.41 12.25 -51.75
C SER A 340 -17.93 11.18 -52.71
N VAL A 341 -17.76 11.32 -54.03
CA VAL A 341 -18.19 10.27 -54.98
C VAL A 341 -17.39 8.96 -54.80
N LEU A 342 -16.06 9.06 -54.61
CA LEU A 342 -15.12 7.98 -54.31
C LEU A 342 -14.33 8.30 -53.02
N GLY A 343 -14.75 7.78 -51.87
CA GLY A 343 -14.33 8.26 -50.55
C GLY A 343 -13.65 7.27 -49.62
N MET A 344 -12.77 7.74 -48.73
CA MET A 344 -12.25 6.95 -47.60
C MET A 344 -12.02 7.78 -46.32
N SER A 345 -12.15 7.15 -45.14
CA SER A 345 -11.79 7.76 -43.85
C SER A 345 -11.14 6.76 -42.88
N GLY A 346 -10.32 7.26 -41.95
CA GLY A 346 -9.59 6.46 -40.97
C GLY A 346 -9.41 7.18 -39.63
N ALA A 347 -9.69 6.52 -38.51
CA ALA A 347 -9.43 7.04 -37.16
C ALA A 347 -8.62 6.04 -36.33
N PHE A 348 -7.65 6.53 -35.56
CA PHE A 348 -6.76 5.74 -34.69
C PHE A 348 -6.54 6.47 -33.36
N SER A 349 -6.85 5.83 -32.24
CA SER A 349 -6.48 6.31 -30.91
C SER A 349 -5.73 5.24 -30.11
N GLN A 350 -4.67 5.63 -29.42
CA GLN A 350 -3.89 4.75 -28.55
C GLN A 350 -3.50 5.47 -27.26
N ASP A 351 -3.80 4.85 -26.12
CA ASP A 351 -3.08 5.10 -24.87
C ASP A 351 -2.08 3.96 -24.63
N TYR A 352 -0.88 4.27 -24.15
CA TYR A 352 0.16 3.29 -23.81
C TYR A 352 0.81 3.68 -22.48
N ILE A 353 0.71 2.79 -21.50
CA ILE A 353 1.30 2.97 -20.19
C ILE A 353 2.34 1.86 -20.05
N HIS A 354 3.60 2.23 -19.90
CA HIS A 354 4.69 1.27 -19.71
C HIS A 354 5.66 1.76 -18.65
N ASP A 355 6.36 0.83 -18.00
CA ASP A 355 7.44 1.13 -17.05
C ASP A 355 7.03 2.18 -16.01
N SER A 356 5.84 1.98 -15.43
CA SER A 356 5.06 3.01 -14.74
C SER A 356 4.82 2.58 -13.29
N TYR A 357 5.84 2.84 -12.46
CA TYR A 357 6.02 2.20 -11.15
C TYR A 357 5.65 3.12 -9.98
N SER A 358 5.21 2.54 -8.87
CA SER A 358 5.17 3.20 -7.55
C SER A 358 5.90 2.30 -6.56
N LYS A 359 6.97 2.80 -5.93
CA LYS A 359 7.92 1.98 -5.15
C LYS A 359 8.21 2.57 -3.79
N VAL A 360 8.33 1.71 -2.78
CA VAL A 360 8.99 2.04 -1.52
C VAL A 360 10.12 1.05 -1.28
N ASP A 361 11.35 1.53 -1.14
CA ASP A 361 12.55 0.69 -0.96
C ASP A 361 13.25 1.00 0.36
N ILE A 362 13.26 0.04 1.29
CA ILE A 362 14.10 0.09 2.49
C ILE A 362 15.39 -0.68 2.18
N GLY A 363 16.52 0.03 2.16
CA GLY A 363 17.81 -0.46 1.69
C GLY A 363 18.47 -1.51 2.58
N SER A 364 19.49 -2.17 2.04
CA SER A 364 20.20 -3.25 2.72
C SER A 364 20.87 -2.76 4.01
N GLY A 365 20.69 -3.46 5.12
CA GLY A 365 21.23 -3.10 6.43
C GLY A 365 20.66 -1.81 7.05
N SER A 366 19.63 -1.20 6.44
CA SER A 366 19.01 0.02 6.94
C SER A 366 18.08 -0.25 8.13
N SER A 367 17.95 0.70 9.06
CA SER A 367 17.18 0.55 10.30
C SER A 367 16.01 1.53 10.36
N LEU A 368 14.81 1.04 10.64
CA LEU A 368 13.58 1.82 10.67
C LEU A 368 12.81 1.56 11.98
N GLU A 369 12.67 2.58 12.82
CA GLU A 369 12.11 2.45 14.19
C GLU A 369 11.02 3.51 14.46
N ALA A 370 9.81 3.07 14.81
CA ALA A 370 8.70 3.96 15.16
C ALA A 370 7.70 3.25 16.09
N TYR A 371 6.88 3.99 16.85
CA TYR A 371 5.80 3.40 17.65
C TYR A 371 4.57 3.03 16.80
N SER A 372 4.33 3.77 15.71
CA SER A 372 3.29 3.49 14.71
C SER A 372 3.88 3.69 13.32
N LEU A 373 3.70 2.75 12.39
CA LEU A 373 4.42 2.75 11.10
C LEU A 373 3.54 2.32 9.92
N SER A 374 3.46 3.20 8.91
CA SER A 374 2.75 2.95 7.65
C SER A 374 3.70 3.08 6.46
N ILE A 375 3.87 1.98 5.72
CA ILE A 375 4.70 1.88 4.51
C ILE A 375 3.78 1.53 3.34
N LYS A 376 3.55 2.47 2.42
CA LYS A 376 2.59 2.29 1.31
C LYS A 376 3.19 2.61 -0.06
N ALA A 377 3.02 1.68 -1.00
CA ALA A 377 3.18 1.91 -2.42
C ALA A 377 1.82 1.80 -3.11
N GLU A 378 1.33 2.91 -3.67
CA GLU A 378 0.03 3.00 -4.34
C GLU A 378 0.21 3.42 -5.80
N ASN A 379 -0.43 2.73 -6.75
CA ASN A 379 -0.55 3.19 -8.13
C ASN A 379 -2.00 3.09 -8.64
N ARG A 380 -2.47 4.13 -9.35
CA ARG A 380 -3.85 4.27 -9.82
C ARG A 380 -3.83 4.79 -11.26
N TYR A 381 -4.45 4.03 -12.17
CA TYR A 381 -4.48 4.30 -13.61
C TYR A 381 -5.93 4.32 -14.10
N SER A 382 -6.42 5.49 -14.53
CA SER A 382 -7.83 5.67 -14.86
C SER A 382 -8.02 6.31 -16.24
N LYS A 383 -8.64 5.56 -17.16
CA LYS A 383 -9.11 6.10 -18.43
C LYS A 383 -10.45 6.83 -18.21
N LYS A 384 -10.46 8.16 -18.33
CA LYS A 384 -11.58 9.02 -17.90
C LYS A 384 -12.42 9.51 -19.08
N ALA A 385 -13.73 9.27 -19.05
CA ALA A 385 -14.69 9.61 -20.12
C ALA A 385 -15.64 10.79 -19.78
N SER A 386 -15.27 11.62 -18.81
CA SER A 386 -16.06 12.77 -18.36
C SER A 386 -15.17 13.84 -17.70
N GLY A 387 -15.75 14.96 -17.24
CA GLY A 387 -15.00 16.09 -16.71
C GLY A 387 -14.11 16.73 -17.79
N TRP A 388 -12.87 17.09 -17.44
CA TRP A 388 -11.87 17.71 -18.34
C TRP A 388 -11.59 16.88 -19.62
N PHE A 389 -11.76 15.56 -19.58
CA PHE A 389 -11.61 14.69 -20.74
C PHE A 389 -12.78 14.82 -21.73
N GLY A 390 -14.01 15.00 -21.22
CA GLY A 390 -15.24 15.12 -22.02
C GLY A 390 -15.79 13.79 -22.54
N SER A 391 -17.07 13.83 -22.96
CA SER A 391 -17.84 12.65 -23.37
C SER A 391 -17.72 12.39 -24.88
N LYS A 392 -16.66 11.69 -25.31
CA LYS A 392 -16.38 11.36 -26.73
C LYS A 392 -16.04 9.88 -26.92
N ASN A 393 -16.26 9.35 -28.12
CA ASN A 393 -15.75 8.03 -28.52
C ASN A 393 -14.23 8.09 -28.71
N ASN A 394 -13.50 7.04 -28.36
CA ASN A 394 -12.05 7.03 -28.54
C ASN A 394 -11.65 7.04 -30.00
N SER A 395 -12.37 6.30 -30.84
CA SER A 395 -12.21 6.35 -32.28
C SER A 395 -13.57 6.40 -32.93
N GLU A 396 -13.80 7.34 -33.83
CA GLU A 396 -14.99 7.41 -34.65
C GLU A 396 -14.61 7.76 -36.09
N ALA A 397 -15.14 7.02 -37.05
CA ALA A 397 -15.00 7.39 -38.46
C ALA A 397 -16.30 7.19 -39.24
N GLY A 398 -16.37 7.80 -40.42
CA GLY A 398 -17.48 7.59 -41.35
C GLY A 398 -17.24 8.15 -42.74
N SER A 399 -18.04 7.67 -43.71
CA SER A 399 -17.94 8.08 -45.11
C SER A 399 -19.29 8.00 -45.83
N GLY A 400 -19.48 8.82 -46.86
CA GLY A 400 -20.68 8.84 -47.69
C GLY A 400 -20.32 9.05 -49.15
N GLY A 401 -20.90 8.27 -50.09
CA GLY A 401 -20.55 8.38 -51.51
C GLY A 401 -21.27 7.48 -52.49
N VAL A 402 -20.72 7.36 -53.70
CA VAL A 402 -21.09 6.27 -54.63
C VAL A 402 -20.24 5.05 -54.28
N PHE A 403 -18.91 5.21 -54.19
CA PHE A 403 -18.02 4.21 -53.60
C PHE A 403 -17.41 4.81 -52.32
N SER A 404 -17.50 4.13 -51.18
CA SER A 404 -17.01 4.68 -49.90
C SER A 404 -16.34 3.64 -49.00
N GLY A 405 -15.30 4.07 -48.28
CA GLY A 405 -14.54 3.24 -47.34
C GLY A 405 -14.43 3.93 -45.97
N ALA A 406 -14.33 3.17 -44.87
CA ALA A 406 -14.04 3.76 -43.56
C ALA A 406 -13.37 2.76 -42.59
N ALA A 407 -12.49 3.27 -41.72
CA ALA A 407 -11.81 2.48 -40.68
C ALA A 407 -11.74 3.23 -39.34
N SER A 408 -11.91 2.51 -38.22
CA SER A 408 -11.83 3.06 -36.85
C SER A 408 -11.12 2.09 -35.91
N PHE A 409 -10.09 2.56 -35.20
CA PHE A 409 -9.26 1.77 -34.29
C PHE A 409 -9.06 2.51 -32.95
N ALA A 410 -9.29 1.83 -31.82
CA ALA A 410 -8.98 2.33 -30.48
C ALA A 410 -8.15 1.30 -29.68
N ALA A 411 -7.13 1.75 -28.95
CA ALA A 411 -6.31 0.89 -28.10
C ALA A 411 -5.96 1.49 -26.74
N ALA A 412 -5.79 0.62 -25.74
CA ALA A 412 -5.03 0.87 -24.53
C ALA A 412 -4.04 -0.30 -24.32
N LYS A 413 -2.75 0.00 -24.16
CA LYS A 413 -1.70 -0.97 -23.86
C LYS A 413 -1.11 -0.68 -22.49
N ILE A 414 -0.84 -1.72 -21.70
CA ILE A 414 -0.31 -1.61 -20.33
C ILE A 414 0.75 -2.69 -20.12
N LYS A 415 1.95 -2.29 -19.68
CA LYS A 415 3.11 -3.15 -19.42
C LYS A 415 3.92 -2.66 -18.23
N ASN A 416 4.49 -3.55 -17.41
CA ASN A 416 5.41 -3.18 -16.33
C ASN A 416 4.82 -2.08 -15.41
N VAL A 417 3.60 -2.33 -14.92
CA VAL A 417 2.81 -1.39 -14.10
C VAL A 417 2.54 -2.00 -12.73
N THR A 418 3.42 -1.71 -11.78
CA THR A 418 3.39 -2.35 -10.45
C THR A 418 3.49 -1.38 -9.29
N ALA A 419 2.78 -1.67 -8.20
CA ALA A 419 3.06 -1.14 -6.88
C ALA A 419 4.03 -2.09 -6.15
N GLN A 420 5.13 -1.58 -5.59
CA GLN A 420 6.16 -2.40 -4.95
C GLN A 420 6.57 -1.84 -3.59
N VAL A 421 6.59 -2.66 -2.55
CA VAL A 421 7.34 -2.38 -1.32
C VAL A 421 8.45 -3.41 -1.16
N ASN A 422 9.69 -2.96 -1.14
CA ASN A 422 10.89 -3.81 -1.07
C ASN A 422 11.66 -3.53 0.22
N ILE A 423 11.78 -4.54 1.08
CA ILE A 423 12.61 -4.51 2.28
C ILE A 423 13.86 -5.34 1.98
N ASN A 424 14.99 -4.68 1.73
CA ASN A 424 16.19 -5.30 1.16
C ASN A 424 17.06 -6.03 2.22
N ASP A 425 18.04 -6.80 1.74
CA ASP A 425 18.80 -7.77 2.54
C ASP A 425 19.34 -7.18 3.86
N GLY A 426 19.06 -7.87 4.97
CA GLY A 426 19.54 -7.51 6.31
C GLY A 426 18.97 -6.22 6.89
N ALA A 427 17.95 -5.59 6.29
CA ALA A 427 17.27 -4.44 6.88
C ALA A 427 16.62 -4.81 8.24
N LYS A 428 16.56 -3.84 9.15
CA LYS A 428 15.94 -3.96 10.47
C LYS A 428 14.72 -3.04 10.59
N LEU A 429 13.54 -3.61 10.79
CA LEU A 429 12.30 -2.87 11.09
C LEU A 429 11.91 -3.13 12.56
N THR A 430 11.52 -2.08 13.30
CA THR A 430 11.09 -2.23 14.69
C THR A 430 9.90 -1.33 15.01
N LEU A 431 8.75 -1.93 15.33
CA LEU A 431 7.65 -1.23 15.98
C LEU A 431 7.96 -1.15 17.49
N LEU A 432 8.22 0.06 17.96
CA LEU A 432 8.44 0.38 19.37
C LEU A 432 7.10 0.34 20.13
N GLY A 433 7.13 -0.09 21.38
CA GLY A 433 5.93 -0.24 22.19
C GLY A 433 6.19 -1.17 23.38
N ASN A 434 5.23 -1.27 24.29
CA ASN A 434 5.30 -2.28 25.36
C ASN A 434 4.70 -3.60 24.86
N PRO A 435 5.49 -4.69 24.72
CA PRO A 435 4.99 -5.97 24.24
C PRO A 435 3.95 -6.64 25.17
N THR A 436 3.80 -6.19 26.43
CA THR A 436 2.75 -6.70 27.35
C THR A 436 1.44 -5.89 27.31
N ASN A 437 1.33 -4.84 26.48
CA ASN A 437 0.11 -4.02 26.39
C ASN A 437 -0.97 -4.66 25.49
N PHE A 438 -1.49 -5.80 25.91
CA PHE A 438 -2.41 -6.65 25.15
C PHE A 438 -3.73 -5.99 24.70
N TYR A 439 -4.11 -4.84 25.26
CA TYR A 439 -5.39 -4.19 24.98
C TYR A 439 -5.29 -2.98 24.05
N ASN A 440 -4.10 -2.39 23.88
CA ASN A 440 -3.87 -1.25 22.98
C ASN A 440 -2.57 -1.48 22.20
N LEU A 441 -2.65 -2.34 21.19
CA LEU A 441 -1.54 -2.66 20.29
C LEU A 441 -1.49 -1.68 19.13
N GLU A 442 -0.32 -1.08 18.89
CA GLU A 442 -0.03 -0.28 17.70
C GLU A 442 0.04 -1.17 16.44
N GLU A 443 0.01 -0.57 15.25
CA GLU A 443 0.09 -1.30 13.97
C GLU A 443 1.36 -0.96 13.17
N MET A 444 1.99 -1.98 12.59
CA MET A 444 2.86 -1.85 11.41
C MET A 444 2.08 -2.29 10.16
N LEU A 445 1.81 -1.35 9.26
CA LEU A 445 1.15 -1.60 7.99
C LEU A 445 2.15 -1.50 6.83
N ILE A 446 2.25 -2.57 6.03
CA ILE A 446 3.08 -2.64 4.82
C ILE A 446 2.18 -3.02 3.63
N GLU A 447 1.91 -2.06 2.74
CA GLU A 447 0.89 -2.24 1.69
C GLU A 447 1.39 -1.85 0.30
N ALA A 448 1.24 -2.77 -0.65
CA ALA A 448 1.32 -2.51 -2.09
C ALA A 448 -0.10 -2.59 -2.69
N TYR A 449 -0.61 -1.49 -3.24
CA TYR A 449 -1.94 -1.42 -3.81
C TYR A 449 -1.95 -0.85 -5.23
N GLY A 450 -2.59 -1.58 -6.15
CA GLY A 450 -2.78 -1.17 -7.53
C GLY A 450 -4.24 -1.04 -7.93
N ASN A 451 -4.55 -0.03 -8.74
CA ASN A 451 -5.87 0.17 -9.33
C ASN A 451 -5.76 0.46 -10.83
N LEU A 452 -6.41 -0.36 -11.66
CA LEU A 452 -6.52 -0.14 -13.10
C LEU A 452 -7.99 -0.04 -13.50
N ASN A 453 -8.39 1.06 -14.13
CA ASN A 453 -9.75 1.29 -14.63
C ASN A 453 -9.71 1.76 -16.09
N ILE A 454 -9.89 0.81 -17.01
CA ILE A 454 -9.66 0.96 -18.45
C ILE A 454 -10.92 0.61 -19.23
N ASP A 455 -11.32 1.47 -20.17
CA ASP A 455 -12.33 1.16 -21.18
C ASP A 455 -11.94 1.83 -22.52
N THR A 456 -12.33 1.24 -23.65
CA THR A 456 -11.98 1.75 -25.00
C THR A 456 -13.12 1.50 -25.99
N THR A 457 -13.46 2.48 -26.84
CA THR A 457 -14.54 2.31 -27.84
C THR A 457 -14.21 2.89 -29.22
N ALA A 458 -14.38 2.07 -30.26
CA ALA A 458 -14.24 2.41 -31.68
C ALA A 458 -15.60 2.30 -32.41
N LYS A 459 -15.98 3.33 -33.17
CA LYS A 459 -17.29 3.43 -33.83
C LYS A 459 -17.13 3.76 -35.32
N LEU A 460 -18.02 3.22 -36.14
CA LEU A 460 -18.01 3.43 -37.58
C LEU A 460 -19.41 3.50 -38.20
N SER A 461 -19.63 4.47 -39.08
CA SER A 461 -20.86 4.58 -39.89
C SER A 461 -20.53 5.01 -41.31
N ALA A 462 -20.85 4.18 -42.32
CA ALA A 462 -20.58 4.50 -43.73
C ALA A 462 -21.81 4.28 -44.63
N GLY A 463 -21.89 4.96 -45.77
CA GLY A 463 -23.00 4.80 -46.72
C GLY A 463 -22.64 5.04 -48.18
N GLY A 464 -23.38 4.43 -49.09
CA GLY A 464 -23.22 4.66 -50.53
C GLY A 464 -23.75 3.57 -51.46
N THR A 465 -23.36 3.63 -52.73
CA THR A 465 -23.70 2.59 -53.72
C THR A 465 -22.90 1.31 -53.47
N ILE A 466 -21.61 1.40 -53.16
CA ILE A 466 -20.72 0.30 -52.76
C ILE A 466 -19.86 0.77 -51.58
N VAL A 467 -19.91 0.07 -50.44
CA VAL A 467 -19.28 0.51 -49.17
C VAL A 467 -18.35 -0.56 -48.57
N GLY A 468 -17.24 -0.15 -47.93
CA GLY A 468 -16.37 -1.03 -47.13
C GLY A 468 -16.02 -0.44 -45.76
N ALA A 469 -16.29 -1.17 -44.67
CA ALA A 469 -16.24 -0.60 -43.30
C ALA A 469 -15.56 -1.53 -42.27
N LYS A 470 -14.63 -1.00 -41.44
CA LYS A 470 -13.93 -1.76 -40.39
C LYS A 470 -13.75 -1.03 -39.04
N SER A 471 -14.30 -1.56 -37.94
CA SER A 471 -14.01 -1.09 -36.56
C SER A 471 -13.07 -2.04 -35.78
N ASN A 472 -12.34 -1.55 -34.78
CA ASN A 472 -11.44 -2.36 -33.96
C ASN A 472 -11.17 -1.71 -32.58
N ALA A 473 -11.29 -2.46 -31.47
CA ALA A 473 -10.98 -1.96 -30.13
C ALA A 473 -10.12 -2.95 -29.32
N LYS A 474 -9.11 -2.44 -28.61
CA LYS A 474 -8.07 -3.28 -27.96
C LYS A 474 -7.70 -2.82 -26.55
N VAL A 475 -7.75 -3.69 -25.56
CA VAL A 475 -7.04 -3.54 -24.28
C VAL A 475 -6.05 -4.68 -24.12
N GLU A 476 -4.76 -4.36 -23.96
CA GLU A 476 -3.70 -5.32 -23.70
C GLU A 476 -2.93 -4.94 -22.44
N ALA A 477 -3.33 -5.56 -21.32
CA ALA A 477 -2.67 -5.50 -20.04
C ALA A 477 -2.18 -6.93 -19.70
N GLN A 478 -0.98 -7.29 -20.18
CA GLN A 478 -0.50 -8.68 -20.20
C GLN A 478 0.88 -8.92 -19.56
N GLU A 479 1.72 -7.90 -19.46
CA GLU A 479 3.14 -8.03 -19.07
C GLU A 479 3.40 -7.25 -17.78
N ASP A 480 3.84 -7.95 -16.73
CA ASP A 480 4.15 -7.45 -15.38
C ASP A 480 3.20 -6.36 -14.85
N ILE A 481 2.02 -6.78 -14.39
CA ILE A 481 1.02 -5.90 -13.77
C ILE A 481 0.60 -6.54 -12.44
N GLY A 482 0.66 -5.77 -11.36
CA GLY A 482 0.42 -6.32 -10.03
C GLY A 482 0.86 -5.45 -8.87
N SER A 483 0.82 -6.05 -7.69
CA SER A 483 1.28 -5.45 -6.44
C SER A 483 2.18 -6.46 -5.71
N SER A 484 3.33 -6.01 -5.20
CA SER A 484 4.26 -6.91 -4.50
C SER A 484 4.81 -6.30 -3.22
N VAL A 485 4.75 -7.06 -2.12
CA VAL A 485 5.60 -6.82 -0.94
C VAL A 485 6.70 -7.87 -0.92
N ASN A 486 7.95 -7.43 -1.05
CA ASN A 486 9.12 -8.29 -1.10
C ASN A 486 9.99 -8.01 0.13
N ILE A 487 10.00 -8.96 1.07
CA ILE A 487 10.93 -9.01 2.19
C ILE A 487 12.09 -9.91 1.76
N SER A 488 13.26 -9.31 1.55
CA SER A 488 14.46 -9.98 1.05
C SER A 488 15.13 -10.83 2.14
N ASN A 489 16.40 -11.19 1.98
CA ASN A 489 17.05 -12.20 2.82
C ASN A 489 17.55 -11.61 4.15
N ASN A 490 17.52 -12.41 5.21
CA ASN A 490 18.01 -12.06 6.56
C ASN A 490 17.41 -10.79 7.18
N VAL A 491 16.28 -10.30 6.67
CA VAL A 491 15.56 -9.13 7.21
C VAL A 491 15.11 -9.43 8.64
N GLN A 492 15.31 -8.48 9.55
CA GLN A 492 14.90 -8.60 10.95
C GLN A 492 13.73 -7.66 11.20
N MET A 493 12.58 -8.19 11.63
CA MET A 493 11.40 -7.40 11.95
C MET A 493 10.90 -7.76 13.35
N GLN A 494 10.83 -6.76 14.23
CA GLN A 494 10.22 -6.88 15.55
C GLN A 494 9.03 -5.93 15.63
N VAL A 495 7.83 -6.44 15.94
CA VAL A 495 6.60 -5.66 15.95
C VAL A 495 5.95 -5.76 17.32
N ASN A 496 6.17 -4.78 18.21
CA ASN A 496 5.55 -4.72 19.54
C ASN A 496 4.06 -4.25 19.43
N GLY A 497 3.30 -4.92 18.57
CA GLY A 497 1.97 -4.56 18.10
C GLY A 497 1.47 -5.57 17.06
N ASN A 498 0.51 -5.18 16.23
CA ASN A 498 0.01 -5.98 15.11
C ASN A 498 0.80 -5.71 13.81
N LEU A 499 0.87 -6.72 12.94
CA LEU A 499 1.50 -6.61 11.62
C LEU A 499 0.50 -6.92 10.50
N THR A 500 0.27 -5.95 9.61
CA THR A 500 -0.51 -6.14 8.39
C THR A 500 0.40 -6.00 7.18
N ILE A 501 0.49 -7.07 6.37
CA ILE A 501 1.17 -7.04 5.06
C ILE A 501 0.12 -7.33 3.98
N ALA A 502 -0.06 -6.40 3.04
CA ALA A 502 -1.06 -6.51 1.99
C ALA A 502 -0.46 -6.25 0.60
N ALA A 503 -0.83 -7.09 -0.37
CA ALA A 503 -0.54 -6.90 -1.78
C ALA A 503 -1.84 -7.10 -2.57
N SER A 504 -2.31 -6.07 -3.27
CA SER A 504 -3.67 -6.10 -3.86
C SER A 504 -3.80 -5.22 -5.09
N THR A 505 -4.12 -5.82 -6.23
CA THR A 505 -4.43 -5.11 -7.47
C THR A 505 -5.90 -5.30 -7.81
N SER A 506 -6.63 -4.20 -7.90
CA SER A 506 -8.00 -4.14 -8.41
C SER A 506 -8.01 -3.68 -9.87
N GLY A 507 -8.86 -4.28 -10.70
CA GLY A 507 -8.84 -4.11 -12.14
C GLY A 507 -10.22 -4.11 -12.82
N LYS A 508 -10.42 -3.16 -13.72
CA LYS A 508 -11.45 -3.18 -14.76
C LYS A 508 -10.83 -2.88 -16.11
N ALA A 509 -11.12 -3.72 -17.10
CA ALA A 509 -10.66 -3.56 -18.47
C ALA A 509 -11.80 -3.80 -19.47
N SER A 510 -11.98 -2.94 -20.47
CA SER A 510 -13.01 -3.15 -21.51
C SER A 510 -12.65 -2.58 -22.88
N ALA A 511 -13.12 -3.24 -23.94
CA ALA A 511 -12.89 -2.87 -25.34
C ALA A 511 -14.14 -3.10 -26.21
N LYS A 512 -14.62 -2.08 -26.92
CA LYS A 512 -15.84 -2.18 -27.75
C LYS A 512 -15.72 -1.61 -29.15
N ALA A 513 -16.23 -2.31 -30.16
CA ALA A 513 -16.21 -1.90 -31.57
C ALA A 513 -17.62 -1.97 -32.19
N LYS A 514 -18.04 -1.00 -33.01
CA LYS A 514 -19.37 -1.05 -33.65
C LYS A 514 -19.39 -0.42 -35.03
N THR A 515 -19.99 -1.09 -36.02
CA THR A 515 -20.01 -0.66 -37.43
C THR A 515 -21.40 -0.71 -38.04
N ASN A 516 -21.83 0.38 -38.67
CA ASN A 516 -23.06 0.43 -39.47
C ASN A 516 -22.77 0.76 -40.94
N THR A 517 -23.54 0.17 -41.86
CA THR A 517 -23.48 0.46 -43.31
C THR A 517 -24.87 0.60 -43.95
N TYR A 518 -25.01 1.47 -44.97
CA TYR A 518 -26.28 1.83 -45.59
C TYR A 518 -26.17 2.10 -47.11
N GLY A 519 -27.24 1.89 -47.88
CA GLY A 519 -27.30 2.21 -49.32
C GLY A 519 -27.56 1.00 -50.24
N LEU A 520 -26.85 0.87 -51.37
CA LEU A 520 -27.13 -0.21 -52.34
C LEU A 520 -26.34 -1.50 -52.06
N ALA A 521 -25.03 -1.42 -51.77
CA ALA A 521 -24.20 -2.58 -51.42
C ALA A 521 -23.12 -2.24 -50.39
N ALA A 522 -22.83 -3.15 -49.45
CA ALA A 522 -21.79 -2.90 -48.43
C ALA A 522 -21.15 -4.16 -47.85
N ALA A 523 -19.86 -4.03 -47.50
CA ALA A 523 -19.05 -5.01 -46.76
C ALA A 523 -18.62 -4.46 -45.39
N GLY A 524 -18.99 -5.14 -44.29
CA GLY A 524 -18.68 -4.73 -42.92
C GLY A 524 -17.79 -5.72 -42.14
N GLN A 525 -16.92 -5.20 -41.25
CA GLN A 525 -16.13 -5.98 -40.29
C GLN A 525 -15.97 -5.21 -38.97
N GLY A 526 -15.84 -5.93 -37.85
CA GLY A 526 -15.32 -5.37 -36.60
C GLY A 526 -14.58 -6.39 -35.75
N LYS A 527 -13.76 -5.90 -34.82
CA LYS A 527 -13.01 -6.72 -33.85
C LYS A 527 -12.96 -6.08 -32.46
N SER A 528 -12.90 -6.88 -31.41
CA SER A 528 -12.53 -6.43 -30.07
C SER A 528 -11.62 -7.43 -29.36
N LYS A 529 -10.72 -6.93 -28.50
CA LYS A 529 -9.91 -7.77 -27.60
C LYS A 529 -9.72 -7.04 -26.28
N ALA A 530 -9.92 -7.72 -25.16
CA ALA A 530 -9.56 -7.22 -23.85
C ALA A 530 -8.80 -8.31 -23.07
N SER A 531 -7.59 -8.01 -22.64
CA SER A 531 -6.76 -8.90 -21.82
C SER A 531 -6.29 -8.16 -20.58
N LEU A 532 -6.47 -8.79 -19.41
CA LEU A 532 -5.96 -8.29 -18.14
C LEU A 532 -5.39 -9.47 -17.35
N TYR A 533 -4.07 -9.46 -17.16
CA TYR A 533 -3.30 -10.40 -16.35
C TYR A 533 -2.77 -9.63 -15.14
N VAL A 534 -2.90 -10.21 -13.95
CA VAL A 534 -2.54 -9.59 -12.66
C VAL A 534 -1.86 -10.62 -11.76
N SER A 535 -0.81 -10.20 -11.04
CA SER A 535 -0.15 -11.00 -10.00
C SER A 535 0.04 -10.20 -8.72
N ASP A 536 -0.61 -10.61 -7.61
CA ASP A 536 -0.38 -10.01 -6.30
C ASP A 536 0.48 -10.94 -5.43
N ASN A 537 1.61 -10.45 -4.92
CA ASN A 537 2.62 -11.29 -4.28
C ASN A 537 3.06 -10.75 -2.92
N ILE A 538 3.19 -11.63 -1.92
CA ILE A 538 3.92 -11.37 -0.67
C ILE A 538 5.04 -12.41 -0.57
N ASN A 539 6.28 -11.97 -0.63
CA ASN A 539 7.46 -12.85 -0.60
C ASN A 539 8.28 -12.55 0.65
N ILE A 540 8.52 -13.56 1.48
CA ILE A 540 9.49 -13.52 2.58
C ILE A 540 10.63 -14.48 2.23
N ASN A 541 11.78 -13.93 1.87
CA ASN A 541 12.94 -14.68 1.40
C ASN A 541 13.79 -15.25 2.56
N SER A 542 14.88 -15.94 2.22
CA SER A 542 15.58 -16.85 3.14
C SER A 542 16.22 -16.16 4.35
N GLY A 543 16.25 -16.84 5.49
CA GLY A 543 16.87 -16.36 6.74
C GLY A 543 16.16 -15.20 7.47
N SER A 544 15.08 -14.65 6.92
CA SER A 544 14.39 -13.49 7.50
C SER A 544 13.57 -13.85 8.75
N ASN A 545 13.71 -13.05 9.80
CA ASN A 545 13.08 -13.27 11.11
C ASN A 545 12.05 -12.17 11.38
N ILE A 546 10.78 -12.57 11.51
CA ILE A 546 9.66 -11.67 11.78
C ILE A 546 9.00 -12.13 13.09
N ARG A 547 9.14 -11.32 14.15
CA ARG A 547 8.51 -11.53 15.47
C ARG A 547 7.48 -10.44 15.72
N VAL A 548 6.23 -10.83 15.93
CA VAL A 548 5.08 -9.94 16.14
C VAL A 548 4.46 -10.27 17.49
N PHE A 549 4.28 -9.30 18.37
CA PHE A 549 3.72 -9.57 19.71
C PHE A 549 2.18 -9.64 19.70
N GLY A 550 1.53 -8.98 18.74
CA GLY A 550 0.11 -9.13 18.44
C GLY A 550 -0.19 -10.20 17.40
N ASP A 551 -1.18 -9.90 16.56
CA ASP A 551 -1.59 -10.71 15.41
C ASP A 551 -0.80 -10.32 14.14
N ALA A 552 -0.54 -11.30 13.26
CA ALA A 552 0.06 -11.06 11.94
C ALA A 552 -0.91 -11.47 10.81
N THR A 553 -1.09 -10.60 9.83
CA THR A 553 -2.04 -10.78 8.73
C THR A 553 -1.37 -10.49 7.40
N LEU A 554 -1.17 -11.53 6.59
CA LEU A 554 -0.56 -11.49 5.25
C LEU A 554 -1.65 -11.78 4.21
N VAL A 555 -1.95 -10.80 3.34
CA VAL A 555 -3.07 -10.89 2.41
C VAL A 555 -2.66 -10.53 0.99
N ALA A 556 -2.63 -11.54 0.11
CA ALA A 556 -2.41 -11.39 -1.31
C ALA A 556 -3.75 -11.48 -2.06
N GLY A 557 -4.15 -10.37 -2.69
CA GLY A 557 -5.42 -10.21 -3.39
C GLY A 557 -6.49 -9.38 -2.65
N LYS A 558 -6.19 -8.83 -1.46
CA LYS A 558 -7.04 -7.83 -0.77
C LYS A 558 -6.14 -6.85 0.01
N SER A 559 -6.64 -5.64 0.25
CA SER A 559 -5.94 -4.54 0.94
C SER A 559 -6.91 -3.74 1.81
N SER A 560 -6.39 -2.77 2.58
CA SER A 560 -7.23 -1.78 3.30
C SER A 560 -8.13 -0.97 2.33
N GLU A 561 -7.67 -0.76 1.09
CA GLU A 561 -8.40 -0.14 -0.01
C GLU A 561 -9.48 -1.05 -0.65
N GLY A 562 -9.49 -2.37 -0.40
CA GLY A 562 -10.55 -3.29 -0.82
C GLY A 562 -10.12 -4.67 -1.34
N SER A 563 -11.12 -5.50 -1.66
CA SER A 563 -10.98 -6.94 -1.93
C SER A 563 -10.49 -7.33 -3.35
N GLY A 564 -9.53 -6.58 -3.91
CA GLY A 564 -8.77 -6.95 -5.12
C GLY A 564 -9.58 -7.45 -6.32
N TYR A 565 -10.69 -6.77 -6.63
CA TYR A 565 -11.71 -7.16 -7.62
C TYR A 565 -11.18 -7.07 -9.07
N ILE A 566 -11.46 -8.06 -9.93
CA ILE A 566 -11.00 -8.04 -11.35
C ILE A 566 -12.11 -8.41 -12.36
N LYS A 567 -12.33 -7.53 -13.36
CA LYS A 567 -13.26 -7.78 -14.48
C LYS A 567 -12.72 -7.32 -15.85
N THR A 568 -12.91 -8.14 -16.89
CA THR A 568 -12.52 -7.86 -18.29
C THR A 568 -13.70 -8.02 -19.25
N TYR A 569 -13.92 -7.11 -20.19
CA TYR A 569 -14.98 -7.23 -21.21
C TYR A 569 -14.52 -6.90 -22.64
N ALA A 570 -14.97 -7.66 -23.64
CA ALA A 570 -14.84 -7.31 -25.06
C ALA A 570 -16.24 -7.33 -25.72
N ASN A 571 -16.49 -6.46 -26.70
CA ASN A 571 -17.80 -6.36 -27.35
C ASN A 571 -17.72 -5.82 -28.80
N THR A 572 -18.35 -6.47 -29.77
CA THR A 572 -18.37 -6.04 -31.17
C THR A 572 -19.76 -6.23 -31.79
N ASP A 573 -20.27 -5.27 -32.57
CA ASP A 573 -21.48 -5.51 -33.39
C ASP A 573 -21.45 -4.79 -34.75
N ILE A 574 -21.89 -5.48 -35.80
CA ILE A 574 -21.96 -5.01 -37.20
C ILE A 574 -23.41 -5.07 -37.70
N TYR A 575 -23.93 -3.98 -38.29
CA TYR A 575 -25.28 -3.97 -38.88
C TYR A 575 -25.30 -3.30 -40.26
N ASN A 576 -25.85 -4.01 -41.25
CA ASN A 576 -25.81 -3.64 -42.66
C ASN A 576 -27.22 -3.49 -43.23
N LYS A 577 -27.54 -2.29 -43.72
CA LYS A 577 -28.82 -1.94 -44.33
C LYS A 577 -28.61 -1.56 -45.80
N THR A 578 -28.19 -2.55 -46.58
CA THR A 578 -28.03 -2.43 -48.03
C THR A 578 -28.87 -3.47 -48.78
N ALA A 579 -29.13 -3.22 -50.06
CA ALA A 579 -29.81 -4.19 -50.93
C ALA A 579 -28.94 -5.42 -51.23
N PHE A 580 -27.61 -5.26 -51.26
CA PHE A 580 -26.62 -6.32 -51.47
C PHE A 580 -25.53 -6.30 -50.38
N ALA A 581 -25.73 -7.10 -49.34
CA ALA A 581 -25.05 -6.96 -48.07
C ALA A 581 -24.08 -8.13 -47.78
N TYR A 582 -22.94 -7.82 -47.15
CA TYR A 582 -21.98 -8.80 -46.63
C TYR A 582 -21.41 -8.33 -45.29
N SER A 583 -21.61 -9.10 -44.23
CA SER A 583 -20.90 -8.92 -42.96
C SER A 583 -19.88 -10.03 -42.73
N GLY A 584 -18.61 -9.66 -42.57
CA GLY A 584 -17.53 -10.59 -42.25
C GLY A 584 -17.51 -10.98 -40.77
N SER A 585 -16.96 -12.16 -40.48
CA SER A 585 -16.97 -12.76 -39.13
C SER A 585 -16.49 -11.80 -38.03
N PRO A 586 -17.29 -11.54 -36.99
CA PRO A 586 -16.87 -10.77 -35.83
C PRO A 586 -15.94 -11.61 -34.93
N ASP A 587 -15.09 -10.92 -34.17
CA ASP A 587 -14.01 -11.50 -33.38
C ASP A 587 -13.87 -10.69 -32.08
N ALA A 588 -13.95 -11.34 -30.92
CA ALA A 588 -14.19 -10.67 -29.64
C ALA A 588 -13.68 -11.45 -28.42
N ASP A 589 -12.39 -11.32 -28.12
CA ASP A 589 -11.71 -12.05 -27.04
C ASP A 589 -11.72 -11.29 -25.70
N ALA A 590 -12.12 -11.94 -24.60
CA ALA A 590 -11.89 -11.44 -23.25
C ALA A 590 -11.14 -12.43 -22.36
N ILE A 591 -10.05 -11.97 -21.75
CA ILE A 591 -9.22 -12.75 -20.81
C ILE A 591 -9.06 -12.00 -19.50
N SER A 592 -9.44 -12.64 -18.39
CA SER A 592 -9.04 -12.25 -17.03
C SER A 592 -8.15 -13.34 -16.45
N SER A 593 -6.93 -12.97 -16.03
CA SER A 593 -6.06 -13.82 -15.22
C SER A 593 -5.68 -13.07 -13.96
N LYS A 594 -5.90 -13.66 -12.77
CA LYS A 594 -5.34 -13.12 -11.53
C LYS A 594 -4.75 -14.23 -10.66
N ASN A 595 -3.44 -14.16 -10.46
CA ASN A 595 -2.72 -15.04 -9.54
C ASN A 595 -2.45 -14.29 -8.24
N THR A 596 -2.50 -15.00 -7.11
CA THR A 596 -2.07 -14.46 -5.82
C THR A 596 -1.14 -15.44 -5.12
N PHE A 597 -0.08 -14.92 -4.50
CA PHE A 597 0.98 -15.74 -3.93
C PHE A 597 1.43 -15.19 -2.58
N ILE A 598 1.58 -16.08 -1.60
CA ILE A 598 2.29 -15.82 -0.36
C ILE A 598 3.38 -16.90 -0.23
N SER A 599 4.64 -16.49 -0.12
CA SER A 599 5.76 -17.40 0.13
C SER A 599 6.51 -17.06 1.41
N ILE A 600 6.82 -18.09 2.19
CA ILE A 600 7.68 -18.01 3.38
C ILE A 600 8.85 -18.95 3.16
N GLY A 601 10.00 -18.39 2.79
CA GLY A 601 11.17 -19.09 2.25
C GLY A 601 11.97 -19.88 3.30
N SER A 602 12.87 -20.74 2.83
CA SER A 602 13.66 -21.62 3.69
C SER A 602 14.51 -20.85 4.70
N GLY A 603 14.51 -21.35 5.94
CA GLY A 603 15.22 -20.72 7.08
C GLY A 603 14.66 -19.37 7.53
N SER A 604 13.59 -18.86 6.92
CA SER A 604 12.83 -17.71 7.47
C SER A 604 11.87 -18.17 8.57
N SER A 605 11.44 -17.24 9.43
CA SER A 605 10.38 -17.50 10.40
C SER A 605 9.44 -16.32 10.60
N LEU A 606 8.14 -16.56 10.45
CA LEU A 606 7.07 -15.66 10.88
C LEU A 606 6.52 -16.18 12.22
N LYS A 607 6.68 -15.40 13.29
CA LYS A 607 6.25 -15.78 14.64
C LYS A 607 5.35 -14.72 15.29
N THR A 608 4.25 -15.14 15.91
CA THR A 608 3.29 -14.25 16.59
C THR A 608 3.12 -14.58 18.08
N GLY A 609 2.75 -13.57 18.86
CA GLY A 609 2.13 -13.77 20.17
C GLY A 609 0.70 -14.30 20.05
N ARG A 610 -0.03 -13.87 19.01
CA ARG A 610 -1.43 -14.25 18.73
C ARG A 610 -1.56 -14.98 17.39
N ASN A 611 -2.58 -14.66 16.60
CA ASN A 611 -2.97 -15.43 15.42
C ASN A 611 -2.14 -15.03 14.18
N ILE A 612 -2.01 -15.98 13.25
CA ILE A 612 -1.45 -15.75 11.91
C ILE A 612 -2.55 -15.99 10.88
N ASN A 613 -2.87 -14.97 10.08
CA ASN A 613 -3.81 -15.06 8.97
C ASN A 613 -3.06 -14.99 7.64
N LEU A 614 -3.07 -16.07 6.86
CA LEU A 614 -2.47 -16.13 5.52
C LEU A 614 -3.58 -16.26 4.46
N SER A 615 -3.81 -15.22 3.66
CA SER A 615 -4.94 -15.17 2.72
C SER A 615 -4.46 -14.86 1.30
N ALA A 616 -4.19 -15.90 0.51
CA ALA A 616 -3.86 -15.81 -0.91
C ALA A 616 -5.12 -16.11 -1.73
N GLU A 617 -5.95 -15.09 -1.98
CA GLU A 617 -7.23 -15.25 -2.67
C GLU A 617 -7.23 -14.47 -3.99
N LYS A 618 -7.39 -15.16 -5.11
CA LYS A 618 -7.58 -14.57 -6.46
C LYS A 618 -8.78 -13.60 -6.57
N GLY A 619 -9.62 -13.54 -5.53
CA GLY A 619 -10.75 -12.64 -5.44
C GLY A 619 -11.86 -13.01 -6.43
N TYR A 620 -12.70 -12.02 -6.73
CA TYR A 620 -13.76 -12.20 -7.72
C TYR A 620 -13.21 -11.91 -9.13
N LEU A 621 -13.33 -12.90 -10.04
CA LEU A 621 -12.93 -12.81 -11.46
C LEU A 621 -14.15 -12.73 -12.39
N TYR A 622 -14.13 -11.88 -13.43
CA TYR A 622 -15.08 -12.02 -14.55
C TYR A 622 -14.60 -11.46 -15.89
N ALA A 623 -14.21 -12.36 -16.81
CA ALA A 623 -14.00 -12.08 -18.23
C ALA A 623 -15.30 -12.28 -19.05
N TYR A 624 -15.53 -11.48 -20.10
CA TYR A 624 -16.65 -11.70 -21.05
C TYR A 624 -16.44 -11.02 -22.42
N GLY A 625 -16.23 -11.82 -23.47
CA GLY A 625 -16.14 -11.36 -24.86
C GLY A 625 -17.43 -11.63 -25.64
N TYR A 626 -17.71 -10.82 -26.66
CA TYR A 626 -18.94 -10.93 -27.47
C TYR A 626 -18.76 -10.22 -28.82
N GLY A 627 -19.15 -10.84 -29.93
CA GLY A 627 -19.07 -10.23 -31.26
C GLY A 627 -20.32 -10.56 -32.07
N LYS A 628 -20.78 -9.66 -32.95
CA LYS A 628 -22.06 -9.80 -33.67
C LYS A 628 -22.04 -9.19 -35.08
N ALA A 629 -22.86 -9.73 -35.97
CA ALA A 629 -23.10 -9.24 -37.32
C ALA A 629 -24.51 -9.63 -37.81
N THR A 630 -25.21 -8.71 -38.49
CA THR A 630 -26.44 -9.01 -39.26
C THR A 630 -26.59 -8.11 -40.50
N ASP A 631 -27.06 -8.72 -41.58
CA ASP A 631 -27.51 -8.09 -42.82
C ASP A 631 -29.01 -8.41 -43.03
N ALA A 632 -29.88 -7.43 -43.37
CA ALA A 632 -31.31 -7.72 -43.62
C ALA A 632 -32.04 -6.68 -44.50
N SER A 633 -32.71 -7.17 -45.56
CA SER A 633 -33.54 -6.37 -46.48
C SER A 633 -35.02 -6.80 -46.46
N ARG A 634 -35.73 -6.58 -45.34
CA ARG A 634 -37.16 -6.93 -45.26
C ARG A 634 -38.11 -5.97 -45.98
N GLU A 635 -37.72 -4.78 -46.45
CA GLU A 635 -38.62 -3.94 -47.27
C GLU A 635 -38.88 -4.52 -48.68
N ALA A 636 -38.02 -5.43 -49.18
CA ALA A 636 -38.33 -6.27 -50.34
C ALA A 636 -39.33 -7.41 -50.03
N ILE A 637 -39.67 -7.58 -48.74
CA ILE A 637 -40.49 -8.67 -48.18
C ILE A 637 -41.69 -8.07 -47.39
N GLU A 638 -41.73 -6.79 -47.06
CA GLU A 638 -42.86 -6.13 -46.37
C GLU A 638 -43.91 -5.59 -47.34
N ALA A 639 -43.52 -5.36 -48.61
CA ALA A 639 -44.46 -5.38 -49.73
C ALA A 639 -45.20 -6.73 -49.87
N ILE A 640 -44.65 -7.81 -49.31
CA ILE A 640 -45.24 -9.16 -49.27
C ILE A 640 -45.89 -9.45 -47.91
N ALA A 641 -45.34 -8.96 -46.80
CA ALA A 641 -45.89 -9.16 -45.47
C ALA A 641 -47.17 -8.36 -45.26
N SER A 642 -47.24 -7.10 -45.73
CA SER A 642 -48.47 -6.30 -45.71
C SER A 642 -49.60 -6.84 -46.60
N THR A 643 -49.31 -7.85 -47.43
CA THR A 643 -50.30 -8.60 -48.23
C THR A 643 -50.54 -10.03 -47.73
N LEU A 644 -49.97 -10.42 -46.58
CA LEU A 644 -50.13 -11.75 -45.95
C LEU A 644 -50.43 -11.71 -44.44
N SER A 645 -50.17 -10.60 -43.75
CA SER A 645 -50.45 -10.42 -42.32
C SER A 645 -51.93 -10.34 -41.96
N GLU A 646 -52.82 -10.25 -42.95
CA GLU A 646 -54.28 -10.24 -42.73
C GLU A 646 -54.87 -11.65 -42.50
N THR A 647 -54.12 -12.74 -42.71
CA THR A 647 -54.70 -14.10 -42.71
C THR A 647 -54.22 -15.02 -41.58
N PHE A 648 -52.95 -14.93 -41.16
CA PHE A 648 -52.42 -15.74 -40.05
C PHE A 648 -51.45 -14.95 -39.17
N GLY A 649 -51.69 -14.96 -37.86
CA GLY A 649 -50.77 -14.39 -36.88
C GLY A 649 -49.54 -15.27 -36.69
N GLY A 650 -48.36 -14.67 -36.71
CA GLY A 650 -47.07 -15.33 -36.49
C GLY A 650 -45.98 -14.31 -36.19
N ASP A 651 -45.11 -14.66 -35.24
CA ASP A 651 -44.04 -13.80 -34.74
C ASP A 651 -42.66 -14.19 -35.31
N GLU A 652 -41.69 -13.29 -35.10
CA GLU A 652 -40.24 -13.43 -35.34
C GLU A 652 -39.69 -13.66 -36.78
N VAL A 653 -38.56 -13.01 -37.04
CA VAL A 653 -37.55 -13.38 -38.05
C VAL A 653 -36.18 -13.13 -37.44
N SER A 654 -35.28 -14.11 -37.49
CA SER A 654 -33.92 -14.00 -36.94
C SER A 654 -32.85 -14.21 -38.00
N LEU A 655 -31.82 -13.37 -37.96
CA LEU A 655 -30.57 -13.45 -38.71
C LEU A 655 -29.46 -12.94 -37.79
N ASP A 656 -28.50 -13.79 -37.43
CA ASP A 656 -27.41 -13.44 -36.50
C ASP A 656 -26.15 -14.25 -36.79
N ILE A 657 -24.99 -13.59 -36.79
CA ILE A 657 -23.66 -14.22 -36.77
C ILE A 657 -22.90 -13.67 -35.57
N ILE A 658 -22.47 -14.54 -34.65
CA ILE A 658 -21.82 -14.18 -33.39
C ILE A 658 -20.54 -15.00 -33.19
N SER A 659 -19.46 -14.36 -32.74
CA SER A 659 -18.20 -15.04 -32.40
C SER A 659 -17.39 -14.21 -31.39
N GLY A 660 -16.85 -14.87 -30.36
CA GLY A 660 -16.09 -14.27 -29.27
C GLY A 660 -15.76 -15.29 -28.17
N SER A 661 -14.75 -14.99 -27.34
CA SER A 661 -14.26 -15.91 -26.30
C SER A 661 -14.27 -15.29 -24.90
N SER A 662 -14.33 -16.14 -23.87
CA SER A 662 -14.20 -15.74 -22.45
C SER A 662 -13.30 -16.74 -21.74
N ILE A 663 -12.12 -16.29 -21.31
CA ILE A 663 -11.16 -17.07 -20.54
C ILE A 663 -11.02 -16.46 -19.15
N LYS A 664 -11.18 -17.31 -18.13
CA LYS A 664 -11.03 -16.95 -16.72
C LYS A 664 -9.97 -17.89 -16.13
N ALA A 665 -8.84 -17.33 -15.73
CA ALA A 665 -7.74 -18.04 -15.10
C ALA A 665 -7.37 -17.36 -13.77
N GLY A 666 -6.75 -18.11 -12.87
CA GLY A 666 -6.27 -17.57 -11.61
C GLY A 666 -6.14 -18.62 -10.54
N VAL A 667 -5.05 -18.54 -9.79
CA VAL A 667 -4.76 -19.41 -8.65
C VAL A 667 -4.22 -18.59 -7.47
N GLY A 668 -4.74 -18.86 -6.29
CA GLY A 668 -4.25 -18.39 -5.00
C GLY A 668 -3.43 -19.47 -4.31
N ASN A 669 -2.15 -19.20 -4.06
CA ASN A 669 -1.17 -20.17 -3.57
C ASN A 669 -0.49 -19.66 -2.28
N VAL A 670 -0.35 -20.54 -1.29
CA VAL A 670 0.49 -20.34 -0.11
C VAL A 670 1.58 -21.40 -0.08
N GLU A 671 2.84 -20.96 -0.12
CA GLU A 671 4.02 -21.83 -0.05
C GLU A 671 4.81 -21.60 1.23
N ILE A 672 4.92 -22.65 2.06
CA ILE A 672 5.61 -22.61 3.35
C ILE A 672 6.82 -23.51 3.31
N ASN A 673 8.01 -22.90 3.24
CA ASN A 673 9.32 -23.56 3.31
C ASN A 673 10.15 -23.10 4.53
N GLY A 674 9.72 -22.02 5.21
CA GLY A 674 10.21 -21.58 6.51
C GLY A 674 9.33 -22.04 7.67
N VAL A 675 9.39 -21.32 8.79
CA VAL A 675 8.60 -21.60 10.00
C VAL A 675 7.47 -20.58 10.18
N VAL A 676 6.25 -21.06 10.42
CA VAL A 676 5.11 -20.26 10.85
C VAL A 676 4.71 -20.73 12.24
N GLU A 677 4.89 -19.89 13.27
CA GLU A 677 4.67 -20.28 14.67
C GLU A 677 3.85 -19.24 15.46
N THR A 678 2.80 -19.68 16.13
CA THR A 678 2.02 -18.83 17.05
C THR A 678 2.42 -19.08 18.51
N GLY A 679 2.00 -18.20 19.42
CA GLY A 679 2.20 -18.40 20.85
C GLY A 679 3.60 -18.09 21.34
N LEU A 680 4.19 -16.95 20.95
CA LEU A 680 5.48 -16.47 21.48
C LEU A 680 5.51 -16.33 23.01
N TYR A 681 4.35 -16.15 23.66
CA TYR A 681 4.18 -16.13 25.12
C TYR A 681 3.28 -17.27 25.63
N ARG A 682 3.19 -18.40 24.91
CA ARG A 682 2.44 -19.57 25.41
C ARG A 682 3.07 -20.18 26.65
N HIS A 683 4.40 -20.09 26.79
CA HIS A 683 5.14 -20.44 28.01
C HIS A 683 5.51 -19.15 28.76
N VAL A 684 4.73 -18.81 29.79
CA VAL A 684 5.03 -17.72 30.73
C VAL A 684 5.58 -18.33 32.02
N TYR A 685 6.73 -17.87 32.49
CA TYR A 685 7.35 -18.46 33.69
C TYR A 685 8.14 -17.46 34.52
N VAL A 686 8.18 -17.68 35.84
CA VAL A 686 9.05 -16.93 36.76
C VAL A 686 9.50 -17.81 37.93
N THR A 687 10.80 -17.81 38.18
CA THR A 687 11.45 -18.50 39.30
C THR A 687 12.10 -17.46 40.22
N PHE A 688 11.51 -17.24 41.40
CA PHE A 688 12.11 -16.45 42.46
C PHE A 688 12.97 -17.35 43.34
N GLY A 689 14.24 -17.00 43.57
CA GLY A 689 15.17 -17.74 44.44
C GLY A 689 15.77 -16.86 45.55
N GLU A 690 16.76 -17.38 46.29
CA GLU A 690 17.45 -16.71 47.40
C GLU A 690 17.94 -15.27 47.08
N GLY A 691 18.24 -14.99 45.81
CA GLY A 691 18.59 -13.65 45.33
C GLY A 691 17.55 -12.56 45.70
N MET A 692 16.29 -12.93 45.89
CA MET A 692 15.18 -12.04 46.27
C MET A 692 15.13 -11.66 47.76
N ASP A 693 15.94 -12.28 48.63
CA ASP A 693 16.00 -11.90 50.05
C ASP A 693 16.47 -10.44 50.23
N PRO A 694 15.70 -9.53 50.85
CA PRO A 694 16.21 -8.20 51.19
C PRO A 694 17.22 -8.25 52.36
N GLY A 695 17.21 -9.29 53.18
CA GLY A 695 17.83 -9.30 54.50
C GLY A 695 17.10 -8.38 55.48
N PHE A 696 17.55 -8.40 56.73
CA PHE A 696 16.92 -7.69 57.84
C PHE A 696 17.95 -6.96 58.69
N TYR A 697 17.48 -5.96 59.43
CA TYR A 697 18.15 -5.44 60.61
C TYR A 697 17.25 -5.61 61.84
N VAL A 698 17.86 -5.62 63.03
CA VAL A 698 17.11 -5.53 64.28
C VAL A 698 16.87 -4.06 64.59
N ALA A 699 15.61 -3.68 64.74
CA ALA A 699 15.21 -2.42 65.37
C ALA A 699 14.85 -2.69 66.83
N GLU A 700 15.29 -1.83 67.74
CA GLU A 700 14.86 -1.84 69.13
C GLU A 700 13.85 -0.71 69.34
N ASP A 701 12.73 -1.04 69.99
CA ASP A 701 11.62 -0.11 70.25
C ASP A 701 11.09 -0.35 71.68
N TYR A 702 10.16 0.49 72.15
CA TYR A 702 9.53 0.34 73.47
C TYR A 702 8.06 -0.04 73.34
N ASP A 703 7.64 -1.08 74.05
CA ASP A 703 6.24 -1.51 74.07
C ASP A 703 5.34 -0.55 74.88
N SER A 704 4.03 -0.80 74.87
CA SER A 704 3.02 -0.04 75.63
C SER A 704 3.25 -0.05 77.15
N ALA A 705 4.11 -0.94 77.67
CA ALA A 705 4.51 -1.03 79.07
C ALA A 705 5.93 -0.48 79.33
N LYS A 706 6.56 0.15 78.33
CA LYS A 706 7.94 0.68 78.33
C LYS A 706 9.03 -0.38 78.53
N LYS A 707 8.79 -1.62 78.14
CA LYS A 707 9.85 -2.62 77.98
C LYS A 707 10.51 -2.46 76.62
N LEU A 708 11.83 -2.66 76.57
CA LEU A 708 12.56 -2.78 75.31
C LEU A 708 12.09 -4.06 74.61
N VAL A 709 11.68 -3.94 73.35
CA VAL A 709 11.31 -5.04 72.47
C VAL A 709 12.10 -4.91 71.17
N SER A 710 12.77 -5.99 70.79
CA SER A 710 13.34 -6.10 69.45
C SER A 710 12.20 -6.31 68.44
N ASN A 711 12.42 -5.85 67.21
CA ASN A 711 11.65 -6.19 66.03
C ASN A 711 12.63 -6.46 64.89
N LEU A 712 12.43 -7.57 64.17
CA LEU A 712 13.16 -7.85 62.95
C LEU A 712 12.49 -7.08 61.80
N VAL A 713 13.22 -6.18 61.14
CA VAL A 713 12.68 -5.28 60.11
C VAL A 713 13.39 -5.52 58.78
N PRO A 714 12.67 -5.72 57.66
CA PRO A 714 13.29 -5.87 56.35
C PRO A 714 14.15 -4.66 55.97
N ASN A 715 15.27 -4.90 55.29
CA ASN A 715 16.05 -3.85 54.67
C ASN A 715 15.21 -3.07 53.64
N ARG A 716 15.51 -1.78 53.47
CA ARG A 716 14.64 -0.83 52.75
C ARG A 716 14.72 -1.05 51.24
N VAL A 717 13.63 -1.50 50.63
CA VAL A 717 13.55 -1.71 49.16
C VAL A 717 12.90 -0.55 48.38
N LYS A 718 13.57 -0.14 47.30
CA LYS A 718 13.14 0.92 46.37
C LYS A 718 13.13 0.45 44.92
N TYR A 719 12.30 1.04 44.08
CA TYR A 719 12.36 0.88 42.63
C TYR A 719 13.04 2.09 42.01
N GLU A 720 14.25 1.92 41.50
CA GLU A 720 15.09 2.99 40.95
C GLU A 720 15.80 2.47 39.69
N ASN A 721 15.83 3.26 38.61
CA ASN A 721 16.41 2.88 37.31
C ASN A 721 15.92 1.53 36.75
N GLY A 722 14.62 1.24 36.90
CA GLY A 722 14.00 0.00 36.42
C GLY A 722 14.32 -1.26 37.24
N LYS A 723 14.87 -1.09 38.45
CA LYS A 723 15.37 -2.19 39.29
C LYS A 723 14.94 -2.03 40.75
N TRP A 724 14.68 -3.16 41.41
CA TRP A 724 14.35 -3.22 42.83
C TRP A 724 15.65 -3.30 43.66
N ASN A 725 16.07 -2.18 44.24
CA ASN A 725 17.32 -2.05 44.98
C ASN A 725 17.09 -2.08 46.50
N VAL A 726 17.95 -2.83 47.20
CA VAL A 726 17.96 -3.02 48.64
C VAL A 726 18.96 -2.07 49.30
N TYR A 727 18.54 -1.42 50.40
CA TYR A 727 19.39 -0.53 51.19
C TYR A 727 19.38 -0.94 52.67
N ASP A 728 20.53 -0.82 53.33
CA ASP A 728 20.63 -1.03 54.78
C ASP A 728 19.93 0.09 55.59
N LYS A 729 19.97 -0.02 56.92
CA LYS A 729 19.37 0.94 57.85
C LYS A 729 19.95 2.36 57.75
N ASP A 730 21.21 2.50 57.34
CA ASP A 730 21.93 3.79 57.24
C ASP A 730 21.79 4.39 55.84
N GLY A 731 21.39 3.57 54.86
CA GLY A 731 21.05 3.94 53.50
C GLY A 731 22.07 3.54 52.43
N ASN A 732 23.03 2.68 52.75
CA ASN A 732 23.99 2.14 51.77
C ASN A 732 23.31 1.08 50.88
N PHE A 733 23.71 1.01 49.62
CA PHE A 733 23.22 -0.02 48.69
C PHE A 733 23.80 -1.40 49.06
N ILE A 734 22.95 -2.41 49.16
CA ILE A 734 23.35 -3.80 49.42
C ILE A 734 23.41 -4.60 48.10
N LYS A 735 22.27 -4.72 47.43
CA LYS A 735 22.10 -5.47 46.16
C LYS A 735 20.84 -5.05 45.41
N THR A 736 20.70 -5.54 44.18
CA THR A 736 19.43 -5.55 43.44
C THR A 736 18.73 -6.90 43.65
N LEU A 737 17.41 -6.89 43.82
CA LEU A 737 16.56 -8.07 43.77
C LEU A 737 16.22 -8.39 42.30
N THR A 738 16.44 -9.63 41.89
CA THR A 738 16.18 -10.12 40.54
C THR A 738 15.74 -11.59 40.63
N PRO A 739 14.73 -12.05 39.87
CA PRO A 739 14.38 -13.46 39.77
C PRO A 739 15.57 -14.28 39.29
N THR A 740 15.60 -15.56 39.65
CA THR A 740 16.59 -16.51 39.13
C THR A 740 16.37 -16.73 37.64
N GLU A 741 15.11 -16.86 37.22
CA GLU A 741 14.69 -16.99 35.83
C GLU A 741 13.33 -16.28 35.63
N GLN A 742 13.08 -15.75 34.43
CA GLN A 742 11.76 -15.27 34.00
C GLN A 742 11.65 -15.33 32.47
N SER A 743 10.43 -15.43 31.94
CA SER A 743 10.17 -15.31 30.51
C SER A 743 10.44 -13.89 29.98
N GLU A 744 10.72 -13.78 28.67
CA GLU A 744 10.95 -12.50 27.95
C GLU A 744 9.72 -11.56 28.02
N ILE A 745 8.54 -12.15 28.23
CA ILE A 745 7.21 -11.52 28.10
C ILE A 745 6.25 -12.19 29.10
N GLY A 746 5.15 -11.49 29.43
CA GLY A 746 4.04 -12.04 30.24
C GLY A 746 4.22 -11.97 31.77
N ILE A 747 5.41 -11.62 32.27
CA ILE A 747 5.69 -11.44 33.70
C ILE A 747 5.92 -9.96 34.03
N ASP A 748 5.20 -9.46 35.02
CA ASP A 748 5.34 -8.12 35.57
C ASP A 748 5.21 -8.21 37.11
N TRP A 749 6.18 -7.70 37.87
CA TRP A 749 6.21 -7.85 39.34
C TRP A 749 6.70 -6.60 40.08
N GLU A 750 6.21 -6.43 41.32
CA GLU A 750 6.58 -5.36 42.23
C GLU A 750 6.86 -5.87 43.65
N ILE A 751 7.46 -5.03 44.50
CA ILE A 751 7.63 -5.33 45.93
C ILE A 751 6.65 -4.48 46.74
N MET A 752 5.63 -5.13 47.32
CA MET A 752 4.82 -4.55 48.38
C MET A 752 5.65 -4.51 49.68
N LYS A 753 5.63 -3.37 50.38
CA LYS A 753 6.64 -3.04 51.39
C LYS A 753 6.03 -3.00 52.78
N ASN A 754 6.74 -3.59 53.75
CA ASN A 754 6.39 -3.59 55.17
C ASN A 754 4.95 -4.02 55.46
N ILE A 755 4.45 -5.02 54.71
CA ILE A 755 3.10 -5.55 54.87
C ILE A 755 3.06 -6.40 56.15
N ARG A 756 2.04 -6.18 57.00
CA ARG A 756 1.77 -7.04 58.16
C ARG A 756 1.09 -8.33 57.72
N ILE A 757 1.60 -9.47 58.15
CA ILE A 757 1.11 -10.79 57.72
C ILE A 757 -0.39 -10.96 58.06
N ALA A 758 -0.80 -10.53 59.26
CA ALA A 758 -2.21 -10.46 59.67
C ALA A 758 -3.11 -9.80 58.60
N THR A 759 -2.72 -8.62 58.10
CA THR A 759 -3.48 -7.84 57.12
C THR A 759 -3.55 -8.52 55.76
N SER A 760 -2.50 -9.24 55.36
CA SER A 760 -2.50 -10.08 54.15
C SER A 760 -3.46 -11.26 54.27
N LEU A 761 -3.40 -11.98 55.40
CA LEU A 761 -4.27 -13.12 55.69
C LEU A 761 -5.75 -12.71 55.82
N ASP A 762 -6.05 -11.58 56.47
CA ASP A 762 -7.40 -11.04 56.58
C ASP A 762 -7.99 -10.75 55.18
N LYS A 763 -7.24 -10.09 54.30
CA LYS A 763 -7.63 -9.84 52.90
C LYS A 763 -7.86 -11.14 52.12
N GLN A 764 -6.94 -12.10 52.21
CA GLN A 764 -7.04 -13.37 51.49
C GLN A 764 -8.28 -14.18 51.92
N ILE A 765 -8.59 -14.19 53.22
CA ILE A 765 -9.78 -14.84 53.76
C ILE A 765 -11.07 -14.12 53.32
N GLU A 766 -11.06 -12.79 53.18
CA GLU A 766 -12.19 -12.04 52.61
C GLU A 766 -12.38 -12.34 51.11
N GLU A 767 -11.29 -12.47 50.35
CA GLU A 767 -11.30 -12.80 48.92
C GLU A 767 -11.77 -14.25 48.67
N LEU A 768 -11.31 -15.23 49.46
CA LEU A 768 -11.81 -16.60 49.42
C LEU A 768 -13.29 -16.70 49.81
N LYS A 769 -13.75 -15.91 50.80
CA LYS A 769 -15.18 -15.86 51.18
C LYS A 769 -16.06 -15.23 50.09
N LYS A 770 -15.51 -14.37 49.21
CA LYS A 770 -16.18 -13.91 47.98
C LYS A 770 -16.17 -14.99 46.90
N LEU A 771 -15.03 -15.67 46.70
CA LEU A 771 -14.87 -16.74 45.71
C LEU A 771 -15.85 -17.90 45.92
N LYS A 772 -16.04 -18.33 47.18
CA LYS A 772 -17.05 -19.31 47.60
C LYS A 772 -18.50 -18.89 47.28
N GLY A 773 -18.77 -17.59 47.17
CA GLY A 773 -20.07 -17.06 46.75
C GLY A 773 -20.28 -17.03 45.23
N LEU A 774 -19.22 -17.23 44.44
CA LEU A 774 -19.23 -17.26 42.98
C LEU A 774 -19.18 -18.69 42.42
N TYR A 775 -18.47 -19.60 43.10
CA TYR A 775 -18.20 -20.97 42.66
C TYR A 775 -18.58 -21.99 43.77
N PRO A 776 -19.88 -22.34 43.92
CA PRO A 776 -20.36 -23.23 44.99
C PRO A 776 -19.72 -24.62 44.99
N GLU A 777 -19.40 -25.16 43.82
CA GLU A 777 -18.72 -26.43 43.59
C GLU A 777 -17.35 -26.54 44.27
N LEU A 778 -16.62 -25.41 44.40
CA LEU A 778 -15.31 -25.35 45.08
C LEU A 778 -15.43 -25.11 46.60
N SER A 779 -16.65 -25.01 47.16
CA SER A 779 -16.84 -24.56 48.55
C SER A 779 -16.10 -25.40 49.59
N GLN A 780 -15.92 -26.71 49.37
CA GLN A 780 -15.29 -27.59 50.37
C GLN A 780 -13.79 -27.32 50.52
N ASP A 781 -13.07 -27.15 49.41
CA ASP A 781 -11.64 -26.84 49.42
C ASP A 781 -11.38 -25.37 49.79
N ILE A 782 -12.29 -24.47 49.42
CA ILE A 782 -12.23 -23.07 49.88
C ILE A 782 -12.42 -22.99 51.40
N ASP A 783 -13.34 -23.76 51.99
CA ASP A 783 -13.50 -23.82 53.45
C ASP A 783 -12.29 -24.45 54.16
N ALA A 784 -11.71 -25.51 53.60
CA ALA A 784 -10.48 -26.12 54.14
C ALA A 784 -9.28 -25.14 54.08
N THR A 785 -9.18 -24.37 53.00
CA THR A 785 -8.18 -23.32 52.82
C THR A 785 -8.40 -22.17 53.80
N ILE A 786 -9.64 -21.67 53.95
CA ILE A 786 -9.99 -20.65 54.94
C ILE A 786 -9.65 -21.12 56.35
N ALA A 787 -10.01 -22.34 56.73
CA ALA A 787 -9.68 -22.90 58.05
C ALA A 787 -8.16 -23.00 58.29
N THR A 788 -7.39 -23.31 57.24
CA THR A 788 -5.91 -23.33 57.30
C THR A 788 -5.33 -21.93 57.51
N LEU A 789 -5.81 -20.93 56.76
CA LEU A 789 -5.37 -19.53 56.88
C LEU A 789 -5.83 -18.88 58.20
N GLU A 790 -7.03 -19.21 58.71
CA GLU A 790 -7.49 -18.80 60.04
C GLU A 790 -6.68 -19.50 61.14
N GLY A 791 -6.23 -20.74 60.93
CA GLY A 791 -5.26 -21.43 61.77
C GLY A 791 -3.92 -20.69 61.86
N GLN A 792 -3.40 -20.19 60.74
CA GLN A 792 -2.14 -19.43 60.68
C GLN A 792 -2.17 -18.10 61.46
N LYS A 793 -3.36 -17.54 61.77
CA LYS A 793 -3.46 -16.34 62.62
C LYS A 793 -2.98 -16.55 64.06
N ASN A 794 -2.80 -17.80 64.49
CA ASN A 794 -2.28 -18.16 65.81
C ASN A 794 -0.74 -18.22 65.84
N ASP A 795 -0.05 -17.97 64.73
CA ASP A 795 1.42 -17.98 64.67
C ASP A 795 2.01 -16.80 65.45
N PRO A 796 3.02 -17.00 66.34
CA PRO A 796 3.71 -15.89 67.01
C PRO A 796 4.27 -14.83 66.06
N ALA A 797 4.52 -15.17 64.79
CA ALA A 797 5.00 -14.25 63.78
C ALA A 797 3.94 -13.31 63.17
N ILE A 798 2.64 -13.55 63.39
CA ILE A 798 1.51 -12.93 62.67
C ILE A 798 1.52 -11.39 62.60
N ASN A 799 2.18 -10.73 63.55
CA ASN A 799 2.28 -9.28 63.66
C ASN A 799 3.56 -8.65 63.10
N GLN A 800 4.49 -9.45 62.56
CA GLN A 800 5.71 -8.97 61.91
C GLN A 800 5.40 -8.27 60.58
N THR A 801 6.34 -7.47 60.07
CA THR A 801 6.26 -6.81 58.75
C THR A 801 7.27 -7.44 57.80
N ILE A 802 6.81 -7.84 56.61
CA ILE A 802 7.67 -8.41 55.56
C ILE A 802 7.47 -7.67 54.24
N HIS A 803 8.33 -7.95 53.27
CA HIS A 803 8.14 -7.56 51.87
C HIS A 803 7.44 -8.71 51.13
N ILE A 804 6.50 -8.39 50.24
CA ILE A 804 5.78 -9.39 49.44
C ILE A 804 6.09 -9.11 47.97
N ILE A 805 6.54 -10.13 47.25
CA ILE A 805 6.70 -10.09 45.80
C ILE A 805 5.30 -10.18 45.19
N LYS A 806 4.80 -9.11 44.60
CA LYS A 806 3.49 -9.13 43.93
C LYS A 806 3.67 -9.28 42.42
N LEU A 807 3.25 -10.41 41.88
CA LEU A 807 2.99 -10.57 40.44
C LEU A 807 1.69 -9.84 40.09
N LYS A 808 1.65 -9.21 38.92
CA LYS A 808 0.41 -8.75 38.30
C LYS A 808 -0.35 -9.92 37.67
N ASP A 809 -1.45 -9.63 37.01
CA ASP A 809 -2.24 -10.59 36.26
C ASP A 809 -1.42 -11.16 35.08
N ILE A 810 -1.49 -12.46 34.86
CA ILE A 810 -0.72 -13.19 33.84
C ILE A 810 -1.69 -13.89 32.90
N VAL A 811 -1.53 -13.63 31.60
CA VAL A 811 -2.30 -14.28 30.53
C VAL A 811 -1.33 -15.04 29.62
N ALA A 812 -1.60 -16.32 29.40
CA ALA A 812 -0.86 -17.15 28.43
C ALA A 812 -1.81 -17.67 27.33
N SER A 813 -1.34 -17.70 26.09
CA SER A 813 -2.12 -18.12 24.93
C SER A 813 -1.20 -18.54 23.78
N SER A 814 -1.69 -19.44 22.92
CA SER A 814 -1.00 -19.88 21.71
C SER A 814 -1.50 -19.20 20.44
N GLY A 815 -2.77 -18.76 20.37
CA GLY A 815 -3.36 -18.27 19.11
C GLY A 815 -3.51 -19.35 18.04
N ASN A 816 -3.94 -18.97 16.84
CA ASN A 816 -4.28 -19.90 15.75
C ASN A 816 -3.62 -19.49 14.42
N ILE A 817 -3.37 -20.47 13.55
CA ILE A 817 -2.97 -20.24 12.15
C ILE A 817 -4.21 -20.47 11.27
N SER A 818 -4.65 -19.46 10.52
CA SER A 818 -5.75 -19.58 9.55
C SER A 818 -5.27 -19.28 8.14
N ILE A 819 -5.46 -20.23 7.22
CA ILE A 819 -4.97 -20.19 5.84
C ILE A 819 -6.15 -20.21 4.87
N ARG A 820 -6.14 -19.32 3.88
CA ARG A 820 -7.13 -19.27 2.79
C ARG A 820 -6.44 -19.18 1.44
N ALA A 821 -6.57 -20.22 0.64
CA ALA A 821 -5.92 -20.36 -0.67
C ALA A 821 -6.53 -21.51 -1.48
N ASP A 822 -6.39 -21.48 -2.81
CA ASP A 822 -6.72 -22.64 -3.65
C ASP A 822 -5.74 -23.81 -3.38
N ASN A 823 -4.49 -23.49 -3.04
CA ASN A 823 -3.48 -24.49 -2.65
C ASN A 823 -2.59 -24.01 -1.49
N LEU A 824 -2.27 -24.96 -0.60
CA LEU A 824 -1.23 -24.87 0.43
C LEU A 824 -0.20 -25.99 0.20
N TYR A 825 1.09 -25.66 0.11
CA TYR A 825 2.17 -26.63 -0.12
C TYR A 825 3.52 -26.15 0.43
N GLY A 826 4.57 -26.96 0.27
CA GLY A 826 5.93 -26.67 0.72
C GLY A 826 6.48 -27.72 1.69
N PHE A 827 7.64 -27.41 2.28
CA PHE A 827 8.46 -28.31 3.10
C PHE A 827 8.75 -27.77 4.52
N GLY A 828 8.06 -26.70 4.93
CA GLY A 828 8.28 -25.98 6.19
C GLY A 828 7.38 -26.43 7.36
N ASP A 829 7.44 -25.65 8.44
CA ASP A 829 6.72 -25.87 9.69
C ASP A 829 5.46 -24.98 9.79
N LEU A 830 4.32 -25.57 10.17
CA LEU A 830 3.15 -24.88 10.71
C LEU A 830 2.96 -25.27 12.17
N LYS A 831 3.06 -24.32 13.10
CA LYS A 831 3.06 -24.56 14.55
C LYS A 831 2.09 -23.65 15.27
N ALA A 832 0.94 -24.19 15.66
CA ALA A 832 0.02 -23.60 16.63
C ALA A 832 -0.20 -24.61 17.77
N PRO A 833 0.82 -24.93 18.58
CA PRO A 833 0.72 -25.96 19.60
C PRO A 833 -0.23 -25.57 20.75
N GLY A 834 -0.81 -26.54 21.44
CA GLY A 834 -1.68 -26.33 22.60
C GLY A 834 -0.95 -26.29 23.95
N ASP A 835 0.38 -26.31 23.97
CA ASP A 835 1.27 -26.38 25.16
C ASP A 835 1.29 -25.08 25.99
N VAL A 836 0.15 -24.43 26.20
CA VAL A 836 0.06 -23.16 26.95
C VAL A 836 0.34 -23.40 28.43
N LYS A 837 1.44 -22.86 28.94
CA LYS A 837 1.90 -23.06 30.32
C LYS A 837 2.14 -21.75 31.05
N ILE A 838 1.61 -21.66 32.27
CA ILE A 838 2.01 -20.66 33.27
C ILE A 838 2.76 -21.39 34.38
N GLU A 839 4.00 -21.00 34.66
CA GLU A 839 4.83 -21.61 35.72
C GLU A 839 5.35 -20.57 36.72
N ILE A 840 4.95 -20.68 37.98
CA ILE A 840 5.39 -19.78 39.06
C ILE A 840 6.09 -20.63 40.12
N LYS A 841 7.40 -20.41 40.29
CA LYS A 841 8.25 -21.09 41.27
C LYS A 841 8.76 -20.12 42.32
N ASN A 842 8.29 -20.26 43.56
CA ASN A 842 8.84 -19.50 44.68
C ASN A 842 9.76 -20.35 45.56
N ASN A 843 11.04 -20.35 45.17
CA ASN A 843 12.16 -20.90 45.94
C ASN A 843 12.87 -19.77 46.72
N SER A 844 12.22 -18.61 46.87
CA SER A 844 12.73 -17.48 47.63
C SER A 844 12.16 -17.45 49.04
N PRO A 845 12.83 -16.77 49.98
CA PRO A 845 12.33 -16.67 51.34
C PRO A 845 11.29 -15.52 51.49
N LEU A 846 10.96 -14.79 50.42
CA LEU A 846 9.85 -13.83 50.44
C LEU A 846 8.52 -14.50 50.08
N PRO A 847 7.40 -14.12 50.73
CA PRO A 847 6.05 -14.36 50.23
C PRO A 847 5.85 -13.83 48.79
N VAL A 848 5.08 -14.56 48.00
CA VAL A 848 4.57 -14.12 46.69
C VAL A 848 3.07 -13.89 46.79
N GLU A 849 2.59 -12.72 46.36
CA GLU A 849 1.19 -12.49 45.98
C GLU A 849 1.06 -12.63 44.46
N VAL A 850 0.05 -13.37 43.99
CA VAL A 850 -0.22 -13.61 42.57
C VAL A 850 -1.52 -12.90 42.15
N GLY A 851 -1.50 -12.20 41.01
CA GLY A 851 -2.71 -11.65 40.38
C GLY A 851 -3.61 -12.74 39.78
N GLN A 852 -4.53 -12.33 38.90
CA GLN A 852 -5.33 -13.27 38.11
C GLN A 852 -4.43 -14.07 37.18
N LEU A 853 -4.53 -15.39 37.22
CA LEU A 853 -3.92 -16.28 36.22
C LEU A 853 -5.00 -16.72 35.23
N GLU A 854 -4.72 -16.58 33.93
CA GLU A 854 -5.66 -16.92 32.87
C GLU A 854 -4.97 -17.63 31.70
N ILE A 855 -5.47 -18.82 31.39
CA ILE A 855 -5.38 -19.42 30.06
C ILE A 855 -6.79 -19.32 29.49
N PRO A 856 -7.05 -18.48 28.47
CA PRO A 856 -8.40 -18.29 27.94
C PRO A 856 -8.99 -19.60 27.41
N LYS A 857 -10.31 -19.78 27.48
CA LYS A 857 -10.96 -20.99 26.96
C LYS A 857 -10.66 -21.23 25.47
N ASP A 858 -10.60 -20.15 24.69
CA ASP A 858 -10.14 -20.15 23.30
C ASP A 858 -8.65 -19.76 23.20
N TYR A 859 -7.78 -20.37 24.02
CA TYR A 859 -6.34 -20.05 24.09
C TYR A 859 -5.61 -20.19 22.75
N GLY A 860 -6.18 -20.91 21.79
CA GLY A 860 -5.68 -21.09 20.44
C GLY A 860 -5.43 -22.57 20.15
N GLY A 861 -4.27 -22.87 19.57
CA GLY A 861 -3.83 -24.24 19.35
C GLY A 861 -4.34 -24.88 18.06
N ASN A 862 -4.87 -24.11 17.11
CA ASN A 862 -5.47 -24.65 15.88
C ASN A 862 -4.76 -24.19 14.62
N ILE A 863 -4.58 -25.11 13.67
CA ILE A 863 -4.24 -24.82 12.28
C ILE A 863 -5.49 -25.06 11.44
N GLU A 864 -5.96 -24.03 10.73
CA GLU A 864 -7.12 -24.09 9.83
C GLU A 864 -6.70 -23.82 8.39
N TYR A 865 -7.23 -24.61 7.46
CA TYR A 865 -7.12 -24.34 6.03
C TYR A 865 -8.52 -24.35 5.39
N ASN A 866 -8.89 -23.23 4.74
CA ASN A 866 -10.21 -22.99 4.14
C ASN A 866 -11.38 -23.27 5.10
N GLY A 867 -11.22 -22.95 6.39
CA GLY A 867 -12.24 -23.13 7.44
C GLY A 867 -12.39 -24.57 7.96
N LYS A 868 -11.39 -25.44 7.72
CA LYS A 868 -11.30 -26.79 8.31
C LYS A 868 -10.02 -26.90 9.13
N LYS A 869 -10.10 -27.47 10.33
CA LYS A 869 -8.91 -27.83 11.11
C LYS A 869 -8.11 -28.91 10.37
N ILE A 870 -6.78 -28.80 10.42
CA ILE A 870 -5.83 -29.74 9.79
C ILE A 870 -4.70 -30.07 10.78
N SER A 871 -4.36 -31.36 10.90
CA SER A 871 -3.34 -31.82 11.85
C SER A 871 -2.26 -32.68 11.19
N LYS A 872 -2.40 -32.95 9.88
CA LYS A 872 -1.48 -33.79 9.10
C LYS A 872 -1.56 -33.46 7.60
N THR A 873 -0.50 -33.81 6.89
CA THR A 873 -0.27 -33.52 5.47
C THR A 873 -1.37 -34.03 4.54
N SER A 874 -2.02 -35.16 4.87
CA SER A 874 -3.14 -35.72 4.09
C SER A 874 -4.34 -34.79 3.99
N ASP A 875 -4.57 -33.98 5.01
CA ASP A 875 -5.78 -33.16 5.12
C ASP A 875 -5.66 -31.93 4.20
N VAL A 876 -4.44 -31.39 4.10
CA VAL A 876 -4.06 -30.36 3.12
C VAL A 876 -4.22 -30.88 1.69
N ILE A 877 -3.71 -32.07 1.38
CA ILE A 877 -3.84 -32.70 0.06
C ILE A 877 -5.34 -32.92 -0.27
N LEU A 878 -6.17 -33.29 0.71
CA LEU A 878 -7.61 -33.44 0.51
C LEU A 878 -8.32 -32.11 0.21
N ILE A 879 -7.81 -30.98 0.70
CA ILE A 879 -8.41 -29.64 0.51
C ILE A 879 -7.90 -28.93 -0.76
N ASN A 880 -6.60 -28.99 -1.09
CA ASN A 880 -5.98 -28.31 -2.25
C ASN A 880 -6.72 -28.56 -3.57
N ASP A 881 -6.88 -27.56 -4.44
CA ASP A 881 -7.38 -27.74 -5.81
C ASP A 881 -6.45 -28.67 -6.62
N ASN A 882 -5.14 -28.46 -6.54
CA ASN A 882 -4.12 -29.27 -7.23
C ASN A 882 -3.56 -30.38 -6.32
N LYS A 883 -3.98 -31.61 -6.59
CA LYS A 883 -3.58 -32.83 -5.86
C LYS A 883 -2.13 -33.29 -6.10
N PHE A 884 -1.40 -32.67 -7.03
CA PHE A 884 -0.04 -33.05 -7.41
C PHE A 884 1.05 -32.13 -6.84
N LEU A 885 0.71 -31.15 -6.01
CA LEU A 885 1.68 -30.26 -5.37
C LEU A 885 2.47 -30.98 -4.26
N PRO A 886 3.75 -30.64 -4.05
CA PRO A 886 4.57 -31.23 -3.00
C PRO A 886 4.18 -30.66 -1.63
N VAL A 887 3.24 -31.32 -0.96
CA VAL A 887 2.92 -31.03 0.45
C VAL A 887 3.76 -31.95 1.33
N ASN A 888 4.76 -31.38 2.01
CA ASN A 888 5.63 -32.06 2.98
C ASN A 888 5.76 -31.22 4.26
N LEU A 889 4.68 -30.54 4.63
CA LEU A 889 4.61 -29.68 5.81
C LEU A 889 4.63 -30.52 7.09
N ALA A 890 5.36 -30.05 8.10
CA ALA A 890 5.21 -30.51 9.48
C ALA A 890 4.13 -29.65 10.17
N LEU A 891 3.17 -30.30 10.84
CA LEU A 891 2.05 -29.64 11.53
C LEU A 891 2.10 -29.94 13.02
N GLN A 892 2.05 -28.90 13.85
CA GLN A 892 1.90 -29.00 15.29
C GLN A 892 0.65 -28.22 15.73
N ASP A 893 -0.32 -28.90 16.34
CA ASP A 893 -1.58 -28.34 16.83
C ASP A 893 -1.86 -28.83 18.27
N ALA A 894 -2.98 -28.41 18.88
CA ALA A 894 -3.38 -28.85 20.21
C ALA A 894 -3.78 -30.34 20.32
N GLN A 895 -3.83 -31.10 19.21
CA GLN A 895 -4.06 -32.56 19.24
C GLN A 895 -2.74 -33.34 19.30
N ASN A 896 -1.59 -32.69 19.07
CA ASN A 896 -0.27 -33.32 19.10
C ASN A 896 0.77 -32.57 19.95
N SER A 897 0.31 -31.72 20.86
CA SER A 897 1.09 -31.11 21.95
C SER A 897 0.66 -31.66 23.32
N GLU A 898 1.40 -31.27 24.36
CA GLU A 898 0.91 -31.35 25.73
C GLU A 898 -0.35 -30.47 25.92
N PRO A 899 -1.23 -30.78 26.89
CA PRO A 899 -2.36 -29.94 27.27
C PRO A 899 -1.90 -28.67 28.02
N PRO A 900 -2.78 -27.64 28.13
CA PRO A 900 -2.47 -26.44 28.88
C PRO A 900 -2.33 -26.72 30.39
N LEU A 901 -1.40 -26.02 31.06
CA LEU A 901 -1.04 -26.24 32.46
C LEU A 901 -0.77 -24.92 33.20
N ILE A 902 -1.40 -24.75 34.36
CA ILE A 902 -0.99 -23.74 35.35
C ILE A 902 -0.32 -24.49 36.51
N LEU A 903 0.96 -24.21 36.74
CA LEU A 903 1.78 -24.80 37.80
C LEU A 903 2.27 -23.72 38.76
N ILE A 904 1.90 -23.84 40.04
CA ILE A 904 2.39 -22.98 41.12
C ILE A 904 3.11 -23.86 42.15
N GLU A 905 4.42 -23.72 42.23
CA GLU A 905 5.28 -24.45 43.17
C GLU A 905 5.96 -23.48 44.13
N SER A 906 6.21 -23.91 45.36
CA SER A 906 7.02 -23.15 46.31
C SER A 906 7.71 -24.05 47.32
N THR A 907 9.03 -23.97 47.37
CA THR A 907 9.87 -24.70 48.35
C THR A 907 10.15 -23.85 49.61
N PHE A 908 9.22 -22.94 49.95
CA PHE A 908 9.36 -22.04 51.09
C PHE A 908 9.50 -22.80 52.42
N ASN A 909 10.43 -22.36 53.28
CA ASN A 909 10.63 -22.94 54.60
C ASN A 909 10.81 -21.84 55.67
N LYS A 910 10.22 -22.06 56.86
CA LYS A 910 10.11 -21.05 57.93
C LYS A 910 11.37 -21.01 58.80
N GLU A 911 12.30 -20.10 58.50
CA GLU A 911 13.55 -19.98 59.26
C GLU A 911 13.40 -19.21 60.60
N TYR A 912 13.88 -19.79 61.70
CA TYR A 912 13.97 -19.14 63.02
C TYR A 912 14.99 -17.99 62.98
N GLY A 913 14.56 -16.78 63.37
CA GLY A 913 15.37 -15.56 63.34
C GLY A 913 15.98 -15.17 64.69
N GLY A 914 15.38 -15.61 65.80
CA GLY A 914 15.84 -15.31 67.16
C GLY A 914 14.70 -15.27 68.18
N THR A 915 15.03 -14.94 69.43
CA THR A 915 14.07 -14.67 70.50
C THR A 915 14.59 -13.46 71.29
N ASP A 916 13.73 -12.51 71.63
CA ASP A 916 14.14 -11.34 72.43
C ASP A 916 14.22 -11.66 73.95
N SER A 917 14.67 -10.67 74.72
CA SER A 917 14.78 -10.71 76.18
C SER A 917 13.43 -10.86 76.91
N ASN A 918 12.30 -10.78 76.21
CA ASN A 918 10.96 -11.00 76.76
C ASN A 918 10.39 -12.39 76.38
N GLY A 919 11.13 -13.21 75.62
CA GLY A 919 10.68 -14.52 75.14
C GLY A 919 9.83 -14.47 73.86
N LYS A 920 9.75 -13.32 73.18
CA LYS A 920 9.05 -13.18 71.89
C LYS A 920 9.92 -13.77 70.78
N VAL A 921 9.41 -14.79 70.10
CA VAL A 921 10.12 -15.46 68.99
C VAL A 921 9.95 -14.69 67.69
N PHE A 922 11.05 -14.55 66.94
CA PHE A 922 11.09 -13.99 65.61
C PHE A 922 11.49 -15.06 64.60
N TYR A 923 10.92 -14.94 63.40
CA TYR A 923 11.30 -15.73 62.24
C TYR A 923 11.81 -14.74 61.20
N LYS A 924 12.81 -15.12 60.41
CA LYS A 924 13.24 -14.26 59.30
C LYS A 924 12.14 -14.18 58.25
N TYR A 925 11.43 -15.29 58.05
CA TYR A 925 10.41 -15.42 57.00
C TYR A 925 9.18 -16.17 57.54
N PRO A 926 8.06 -15.46 57.78
CA PRO A 926 6.77 -16.06 58.06
C PRO A 926 5.92 -16.32 56.80
N PRO A 927 5.02 -17.33 56.82
CA PRO A 927 4.07 -17.64 55.74
C PRO A 927 2.96 -16.58 55.60
N PRO A 928 2.11 -16.60 54.54
CA PRO A 928 2.02 -17.60 53.46
C PRO A 928 2.32 -17.06 52.06
N ILE A 929 2.20 -17.93 51.05
CA ILE A 929 1.97 -17.54 49.65
C ILE A 929 0.52 -17.04 49.51
N LEU A 930 0.31 -15.93 48.81
CA LEU A 930 -1.02 -15.40 48.52
C LEU A 930 -1.37 -15.60 47.05
N VAL A 931 -1.99 -16.73 46.73
CA VAL A 931 -2.56 -16.93 45.38
C VAL A 931 -3.88 -16.15 45.29
N GLY A 932 -4.01 -15.30 44.25
CA GLY A 932 -5.26 -14.63 43.89
C GLY A 932 -6.26 -15.58 43.20
N PRO A 933 -7.34 -15.05 42.59
CA PRO A 933 -8.30 -15.87 41.85
C PRO A 933 -7.64 -16.47 40.59
N VAL A 934 -7.49 -17.80 40.56
CA VAL A 934 -7.01 -18.55 39.39
C VAL A 934 -8.21 -18.89 38.51
N ASN A 935 -8.31 -18.26 37.34
CA ASN A 935 -9.38 -18.51 36.36
C ASN A 935 -8.90 -19.52 35.30
N ALA A 936 -8.63 -20.75 35.74
CA ALA A 936 -8.26 -21.87 34.88
C ALA A 936 -9.49 -22.51 34.22
N ILE A 937 -10.15 -21.80 33.30
CA ILE A 937 -11.35 -22.31 32.59
C ILE A 937 -10.94 -23.22 31.42
N SER A 938 -10.28 -24.33 31.77
CA SER A 938 -10.18 -25.52 30.90
C SER A 938 -11.56 -26.13 30.70
N ALA A 939 -11.73 -26.90 29.62
CA ALA A 939 -12.97 -27.62 29.32
C ALA A 939 -12.96 -29.08 29.82
N ASP A 940 -11.82 -29.56 30.34
CA ASP A 940 -11.63 -30.88 30.95
C ASP A 940 -11.02 -30.71 32.36
N ASP A 941 -11.52 -31.51 33.31
CA ASP A 941 -11.63 -31.20 34.75
C ASP A 941 -10.34 -31.45 35.59
N ASP A 942 -9.20 -31.70 34.94
CA ASP A 942 -7.97 -32.24 35.58
C ASP A 942 -6.76 -31.26 35.59
N SER A 943 -6.85 -30.05 35.01
CA SER A 943 -5.67 -29.27 34.61
C SER A 943 -5.10 -28.24 35.63
N VAL A 944 -5.39 -28.38 36.93
CA VAL A 944 -4.91 -27.45 37.98
C VAL A 944 -4.27 -28.21 39.15
N SER A 945 -2.95 -28.13 39.27
CA SER A 945 -2.19 -28.69 40.40
C SER A 945 -1.51 -27.58 41.22
N VAL A 946 -1.78 -27.56 42.52
CA VAL A 946 -1.22 -26.59 43.49
C VAL A 946 -0.46 -27.36 44.57
N SER A 947 0.68 -27.94 44.18
CA SER A 947 1.51 -28.76 45.06
C SER A 947 2.37 -27.89 46.00
N GLY A 948 1.77 -27.47 47.11
CA GLY A 948 2.49 -26.85 48.24
C GLY A 948 2.98 -27.92 49.23
N ASP A 949 4.29 -28.08 49.38
CA ASP A 949 4.88 -29.12 50.23
C ASP A 949 4.78 -28.73 51.73
N SER A 950 3.62 -29.00 52.33
CA SER A 950 3.37 -28.68 53.74
C SER A 950 4.19 -29.58 54.68
N PRO A 951 4.88 -29.02 55.70
CA PRO A 951 5.56 -29.80 56.74
C PRO A 951 4.66 -30.76 57.55
N THR A 952 3.33 -30.72 57.37
CA THR A 952 2.37 -31.65 58.00
C THR A 952 1.95 -32.82 57.12
N GLY A 953 2.38 -32.88 55.86
CA GLY A 953 2.22 -34.04 54.97
C GLY A 953 0.79 -34.35 54.53
N ASN A 954 0.37 -33.75 53.42
CA ASN A 954 -0.65 -34.30 52.53
C ASN A 954 -0.33 -33.85 51.10
N LYS A 955 -0.50 -34.75 50.12
CA LYS A 955 -0.34 -34.42 48.69
C LYS A 955 -1.70 -34.41 48.00
N ALA A 956 -1.87 -33.41 47.14
CA ALA A 956 -2.63 -33.49 45.89
C ALA A 956 -1.63 -33.10 44.79
#